data_AF-A0A2E0DF13-F1
#
_entry.id   AF-A0A2E0DF13-F1
#
_cell.length_a   1.000
_cell.length_b   1.000
_cell.length_c   1.000
_cell.angle_alpha   90.00
_cell.angle_beta   90.00
_cell.angle_gamma   90.00
#
_symmetry.space_group_name_H-M   'P 1'
#
loop_
_entity.id
_entity.type
_entity.pdbx_description
1 polymer ?
#
loop_
_entity_poly.entity_id
_entity_poly.type
_entity_poly.pdbx_seq_one_letter_code
_entity_poly.pdbx_strand_id
1 'polypeptide(L)'
;MRTSAVAAALLIAITSLGPITLSSGQAAPGGSPFPDHVFINEIYASPNSESYGGIDWNGDGEIGRFSNQFVELHNPTDGAVDIGGWWLDDIAEGGSPMCSIAWGTVLEPGAYLVFYRAQTNIELDYYDGDTVSILDGSGSVVDSVSYGAEDSDYGIPYGYGSDGNWAKLSDSSPTPGGSNSEEWVGVNHLMGNCYPPQDHVHRGEYVLEGRVVTMVSQNDVIDDGRVLVRDGIIEAVWSASDETPSQAEGVVHVPTSGTIYPGFVDPHNHAKYNLIPLWDHGTDGWDNRYQWQSYSGYSDAKDIGCSLYDSSAMRFAELRAVAGGNTALQGSSTTGTDTFETMLARNIELYNFGGDGIWTKVTELESDYEGNHIKSGNSSGGLNAWFIHLAEGVDESSRAEFDVLVENDLLVGEIVVIHGTGLTQPEFSALGDVGGSLAWSPTSNLLLYGDTTDIATAKAEGVNIMIGPDWSPSGSKSSLHELKTADWWDENVLGDIFTDFEMLQTITTNVVDAIGWSGNTGRIMEGLAADLVVLDTFEADPYRNAIEAIDPDIRLVVVGGLPVFGDVDIMQAMDDEVEVIEAEGFRKATDITYDGVPEAQQTFAEMFAYLQECNEGKSVPIEYLFTLGDERYFDVLNRSLTFQKDRTIDLWSDYYDIELDENGHRVGGTVGGADPIETNLTGNSGNGGNNAPATPPPELPTTFSTFGPRGGYIPHPTTISDGIHIEDCLSDFENGMPQVSEGEMILCGSILIVMEDTDECISSWFMTQFCNLEVSDSFTVPGRVCTDAMITSSDEEWIECRHDVVFIEASSDEAPNDPNYADSSDESWLDSPLYWVAIIAAIAVIIVSLAIINSNLRERITATLGLEEE
;
A
#
# COMPACT_ATOMS: atom_id res chain seq x y z
N MET A 1 -71.10 7.18 -15.31
CA MET A 1 -70.14 7.85 -14.42
C MET A 1 -68.91 8.11 -15.28
N ARG A 2 -68.62 9.27 -15.90
CA ARG A 2 -68.77 10.69 -15.53
C ARG A 2 -68.32 10.95 -14.09
N THR A 3 -67.40 11.92 -14.00
CA THR A 3 -66.71 12.52 -12.83
C THR A 3 -65.65 11.65 -12.16
N SER A 4 -64.39 11.85 -12.55
CA SER A 4 -63.33 12.40 -11.68
C SER A 4 -61.98 12.35 -12.40
N ALA A 5 -61.72 13.38 -13.22
CA ALA A 5 -60.43 13.61 -13.89
C ALA A 5 -59.91 15.02 -13.59
N VAL A 6 -60.18 15.55 -12.39
CA VAL A 6 -59.85 16.94 -12.01
C VAL A 6 -59.03 17.02 -10.71
N ALA A 7 -58.60 15.89 -10.13
CA ALA A 7 -57.82 15.90 -8.87
C ALA A 7 -56.30 15.76 -9.05
N ALA A 8 -55.78 15.65 -10.28
CA ALA A 8 -54.35 15.44 -10.54
C ALA A 8 -53.61 16.69 -11.09
N ALA A 9 -54.28 17.85 -11.18
CA ALA A 9 -53.70 19.07 -11.73
C ALA A 9 -53.47 20.18 -10.67
N LEU A 10 -53.41 19.82 -9.38
CA LEU A 10 -53.30 20.80 -8.29
C LEU A 10 -52.26 20.44 -7.21
N LEU A 11 -51.36 19.50 -7.49
CA LEU A 11 -50.22 19.16 -6.61
C LEU A 11 -48.86 19.23 -7.32
N ILE A 12 -48.77 19.90 -8.46
CA ILE A 12 -47.52 20.25 -9.16
C ILE A 12 -47.60 21.75 -9.49
N ALA A 13 -47.60 22.58 -8.44
CA ALA A 13 -47.52 24.05 -8.56
C ALA A 13 -47.21 24.75 -7.22
N ILE A 14 -46.67 24.03 -6.21
CA ILE A 14 -46.32 24.61 -4.91
C ILE A 14 -45.04 23.93 -4.38
N THR A 15 -43.91 24.15 -5.05
CA THR A 15 -42.57 24.00 -4.44
C THR A 15 -41.52 24.97 -5.03
N SER A 16 -41.84 25.81 -6.01
CA SER A 16 -40.88 26.77 -6.60
C SER A 16 -41.04 28.21 -6.11
N LEU A 17 -41.43 28.42 -4.85
CA LEU A 17 -41.42 29.73 -4.19
C LEU A 17 -40.98 29.54 -2.75
N GLY A 18 -39.68 29.34 -2.56
CA GLY A 18 -39.03 29.75 -1.30
C GLY A 18 -39.32 31.23 -1.06
N PRO A 19 -39.37 31.70 0.20
CA PRO A 19 -39.61 33.10 0.47
C PRO A 19 -38.48 33.92 -0.16
N ILE A 20 -38.80 34.71 -1.19
CA ILE A 20 -37.97 35.84 -1.57
C ILE A 20 -38.05 36.81 -0.40
N THR A 21 -37.12 36.68 0.54
CA THR A 21 -36.80 37.75 1.48
C THR A 21 -36.10 38.84 0.68
N LEU A 22 -36.89 39.73 0.08
CA LEU A 22 -36.42 41.07 -0.21
C LEU A 22 -36.12 41.73 1.14
N SER A 23 -34.89 41.55 1.61
CA SER A 23 -34.32 42.40 2.66
C SER A 23 -34.17 43.80 2.07
N SER A 24 -35.25 44.58 2.11
CA SER A 24 -35.08 46.03 2.13
C SER A 24 -34.64 46.40 3.54
N GLY A 25 -33.37 46.13 3.85
CA GLY A 25 -32.69 46.62 5.05
C GLY A 25 -32.63 48.14 4.98
N GLN A 26 -33.63 48.80 5.57
CA GLN A 26 -33.57 50.23 5.79
C GLN A 26 -32.49 50.46 6.85
N ALA A 27 -31.29 50.88 6.41
CA ALA A 27 -30.15 51.15 7.29
C ALA A 27 -30.58 51.94 8.53
N ALA A 28 -30.24 51.43 9.71
CA ALA A 28 -30.37 52.19 10.95
C ALA A 28 -29.57 53.50 10.81
N PRO A 29 -30.09 54.65 11.25
CA PRO A 29 -29.36 55.91 11.09
C PRO A 29 -28.08 55.87 11.95
N GLY A 30 -26.95 55.63 11.30
CA GLY A 30 -25.61 55.57 11.91
C GLY A 30 -24.91 54.20 11.92
N GLY A 31 -25.48 53.16 11.31
CA GLY A 31 -24.81 51.85 11.12
C GLY A 31 -24.01 51.77 9.81
N SER A 32 -22.99 50.90 9.78
CA SER A 32 -22.28 50.51 8.55
C SER A 32 -23.28 49.94 7.53
N PRO A 33 -23.17 50.24 6.23
CA PRO A 33 -24.03 49.63 5.20
C PRO A 33 -23.66 48.17 4.90
N PHE A 34 -22.58 47.64 5.48
CA PHE A 34 -22.07 46.28 5.30
C PHE A 34 -22.55 45.32 6.42
N PRO A 35 -22.50 43.99 6.21
CA PRO A 35 -22.79 42.99 7.23
C PRO A 35 -21.95 43.16 8.52
N ASP A 36 -22.47 42.67 9.65
CA ASP A 36 -21.84 42.73 10.98
C ASP A 36 -21.27 41.38 11.46
N HIS A 37 -21.03 40.46 10.52
CA HIS A 37 -20.43 39.13 10.69
C HIS A 37 -19.44 38.87 9.54
N VAL A 38 -18.66 37.78 9.58
CA VAL A 38 -17.81 37.39 8.44
C VAL A 38 -18.67 37.16 7.20
N PHE A 39 -18.34 37.80 6.08
CA PHE A 39 -19.17 37.79 4.86
C PHE A 39 -18.33 37.73 3.59
N ILE A 40 -18.96 37.42 2.46
CA ILE A 40 -18.33 37.40 1.13
C ILE A 40 -18.18 38.84 0.62
N ASN A 41 -16.95 39.35 0.57
CA ASN A 41 -16.67 40.73 0.18
C ASN A 41 -16.65 40.94 -1.35
N GLU A 42 -15.99 40.04 -2.06
CA GLU A 42 -15.75 40.13 -3.50
C GLU A 42 -15.71 38.71 -4.10
N ILE A 43 -16.29 38.54 -5.28
CA ILE A 43 -16.06 37.36 -6.12
C ILE A 43 -15.62 37.79 -7.51
N TYR A 44 -14.68 37.04 -8.08
CA TYR A 44 -14.20 37.29 -9.43
C TYR A 44 -14.47 36.09 -10.30
N ALA A 45 -15.66 36.11 -10.91
CA ALA A 45 -16.10 35.06 -11.80
C ALA A 45 -15.21 35.03 -13.05
N SER A 46 -15.22 36.06 -13.91
CA SER A 46 -14.63 36.00 -15.26
C SER A 46 -13.26 36.68 -15.42
N PRO A 47 -12.12 36.03 -15.08
CA PRO A 47 -10.80 36.59 -15.32
C PRO A 47 -10.46 36.74 -16.80
N ASN A 48 -9.76 37.83 -17.13
CA ASN A 48 -9.11 37.98 -18.43
C ASN A 48 -7.96 36.97 -18.56
N SER A 49 -7.83 36.31 -19.72
CA SER A 49 -6.62 35.55 -20.04
C SER A 49 -5.42 36.47 -20.28
N GLU A 50 -4.20 35.93 -20.25
CA GLU A 50 -2.97 36.66 -20.58
C GLU A 50 -3.08 37.47 -21.89
N SER A 51 -3.64 36.86 -22.95
CA SER A 51 -3.82 37.50 -24.27
C SER A 51 -4.74 38.72 -24.27
N TYR A 52 -5.56 38.89 -23.23
CA TYR A 52 -6.49 40.01 -23.06
C TYR A 52 -6.10 40.90 -21.87
N GLY A 53 -4.83 40.88 -21.46
CA GLY A 53 -4.32 41.72 -20.37
C GLY A 53 -4.73 41.22 -18.99
N GLY A 54 -4.87 39.90 -18.84
CA GLY A 54 -5.02 39.25 -17.53
C GLY A 54 -3.87 39.59 -16.59
N ILE A 55 -4.17 39.59 -15.30
CA ILE A 55 -3.22 39.81 -14.21
C ILE A 55 -3.17 38.51 -13.42
N ASP A 56 -1.96 38.12 -13.04
CA ASP A 56 -1.70 37.06 -12.07
C ASP A 56 -1.94 37.64 -10.67
N TRP A 57 -3.14 37.44 -10.14
CA TRP A 57 -3.58 38.04 -8.88
C TRP A 57 -2.99 37.31 -7.66
N ASN A 58 -2.74 36.00 -7.77
CA ASN A 58 -2.21 35.16 -6.69
C ASN A 58 -0.69 34.96 -6.77
N GLY A 59 -0.04 35.36 -7.86
CA GLY A 59 1.42 35.31 -8.02
C GLY A 59 1.97 33.92 -8.32
N ASP A 60 1.13 33.00 -8.81
CA ASP A 60 1.51 31.60 -9.09
C ASP A 60 2.17 31.40 -10.46
N GLY A 61 2.20 32.45 -11.29
CA GLY A 61 2.74 32.40 -12.66
C GLY A 61 1.72 31.99 -13.73
N GLU A 62 0.50 31.62 -13.36
CA GLU A 62 -0.58 31.20 -14.25
C GLU A 62 -1.65 32.29 -14.38
N ILE A 63 -2.02 32.63 -15.62
CA ILE A 63 -3.02 33.68 -15.89
C ILE A 63 -4.19 33.10 -16.66
N GLY A 64 -5.29 32.85 -15.94
CA GLY A 64 -6.51 32.36 -16.57
C GLY A 64 -7.55 31.83 -15.60
N ARG A 65 -8.62 31.29 -16.17
CA ARG A 65 -9.81 30.83 -15.43
C ARG A 65 -9.57 29.74 -14.40
N PHE A 66 -8.55 28.91 -14.60
CA PHE A 66 -8.26 27.79 -13.70
C PHE A 66 -7.46 28.22 -12.46
N SER A 67 -6.89 29.43 -12.47
CA SER A 67 -6.10 29.95 -11.36
C SER A 67 -6.76 31.16 -10.69
N ASN A 68 -7.19 32.15 -11.49
CA ASN A 68 -7.48 33.50 -11.00
C ASN A 68 -8.95 33.78 -10.66
N GLN A 69 -9.85 32.79 -10.74
CA GLN A 69 -11.16 32.94 -10.12
C GLN A 69 -10.97 33.00 -8.61
N PHE A 70 -11.73 33.84 -7.91
CA PHE A 70 -11.64 33.88 -6.45
C PHE A 70 -12.93 34.25 -5.75
N VAL A 71 -12.99 33.83 -4.48
CA VAL A 71 -13.95 34.28 -3.46
C VAL A 71 -13.15 34.94 -2.34
N GLU A 72 -13.53 36.14 -1.93
CA GLU A 72 -12.90 36.85 -0.82
C GLU A 72 -13.84 36.98 0.36
N LEU A 73 -13.32 36.67 1.55
CA LEU A 73 -14.01 36.86 2.82
C LEU A 73 -13.48 38.07 3.58
N HIS A 74 -14.36 38.78 4.28
CA HIS A 74 -13.98 39.88 5.16
C HIS A 74 -14.53 39.67 6.57
N ASN A 75 -13.70 39.94 7.59
CA ASN A 75 -14.15 40.05 8.98
C ASN A 75 -14.35 41.52 9.39
N PRO A 76 -15.58 42.05 9.39
CA PRO A 76 -15.86 43.43 9.80
C PRO A 76 -15.99 43.60 11.32
N THR A 77 -15.86 42.53 12.10
CA THR A 77 -16.11 42.56 13.54
C THR A 77 -14.90 43.08 14.33
N ASP A 78 -15.11 43.46 15.60
CA ASP A 78 -14.06 43.92 16.51
C ASP A 78 -13.22 42.75 17.11
N GLY A 79 -13.51 41.49 16.74
CA GLY A 79 -12.89 40.30 17.31
C GLY A 79 -12.37 39.34 16.24
N ALA A 80 -11.35 38.55 16.59
CA ALA A 80 -10.88 37.46 15.75
C ALA A 80 -11.96 36.38 15.65
N VAL A 81 -12.19 35.84 14.46
CA VAL A 81 -13.17 34.79 14.20
C VAL A 81 -12.43 33.56 13.69
N ASP A 82 -12.58 32.44 14.39
CA ASP A 82 -12.11 31.15 13.89
C ASP A 82 -13.10 30.64 12.86
N ILE A 83 -12.62 30.56 11.62
CA ILE A 83 -13.37 30.06 10.46
C ILE A 83 -12.84 28.70 10.00
N GLY A 84 -11.94 28.07 10.77
CA GLY A 84 -11.51 26.70 10.49
C GLY A 84 -12.69 25.73 10.56
N GLY A 85 -12.75 24.81 9.60
CA GLY A 85 -13.84 23.84 9.47
C GLY A 85 -15.14 24.41 8.90
N TRP A 86 -15.16 25.69 8.51
CA TRP A 86 -16.28 26.26 7.72
C TRP A 86 -16.20 25.81 6.28
N TRP A 87 -17.32 25.77 5.58
CA TRP A 87 -17.41 25.31 4.20
C TRP A 87 -17.61 26.48 3.24
N LEU A 88 -16.95 26.41 2.08
CA LEU A 88 -17.18 27.29 0.94
C LEU A 88 -17.79 26.46 -0.20
N ASP A 89 -18.86 26.95 -0.81
CA ASP A 89 -19.64 26.20 -1.81
C ASP A 89 -20.09 27.13 -2.95
N ASP A 90 -20.10 26.63 -4.19
CA ASP A 90 -20.70 27.25 -5.37
C ASP A 90 -21.89 26.39 -5.83
N ILE A 91 -23.10 26.90 -5.59
CA ILE A 91 -24.38 26.20 -5.83
C ILE A 91 -24.63 25.04 -4.86
N ALA A 92 -25.53 25.27 -3.90
CA ALA A 92 -26.01 24.21 -3.03
C ALA A 92 -26.54 23.01 -3.82
N GLU A 93 -26.01 21.82 -3.53
CA GLU A 93 -26.33 20.55 -4.20
C GLU A 93 -26.04 20.55 -5.71
N GLY A 94 -25.08 21.36 -6.18
CA GLY A 94 -24.69 21.49 -7.58
C GLY A 94 -23.27 22.07 -7.74
N GLY A 95 -22.97 22.64 -8.90
CA GLY A 95 -21.70 23.33 -9.16
C GLY A 95 -20.45 22.46 -9.00
N SER A 96 -19.36 23.08 -8.57
CA SER A 96 -18.14 22.39 -8.16
C SER A 96 -18.23 21.90 -6.71
N PRO A 97 -17.41 20.93 -6.29
CA PRO A 97 -17.48 20.42 -4.93
C PRO A 97 -17.18 21.52 -3.91
N MET A 98 -18.06 21.67 -2.91
CA MET A 98 -17.77 22.49 -1.72
C MET A 98 -16.44 22.09 -1.10
N CYS A 99 -15.83 22.97 -0.32
CA CYS A 99 -14.54 22.72 0.33
C CYS A 99 -14.51 23.24 1.76
N SER A 100 -13.82 22.53 2.66
CA SER A 100 -13.66 22.92 4.07
C SER A 100 -12.42 23.79 4.25
N ILE A 101 -12.57 24.94 4.88
CA ILE A 101 -11.48 25.84 5.23
C ILE A 101 -10.59 25.17 6.28
N ALA A 102 -9.27 25.25 6.10
CA ALA A 102 -8.28 24.66 7.00
C ALA A 102 -8.58 24.93 8.48
N TRP A 103 -8.58 23.91 9.33
CA TRP A 103 -8.76 24.06 10.77
C TRP A 103 -7.72 25.02 11.38
N GLY A 104 -8.12 25.81 12.38
CA GLY A 104 -7.25 26.83 12.99
C GLY A 104 -7.07 28.10 12.15
N THR A 105 -7.78 28.25 11.03
CA THR A 105 -7.82 29.50 10.26
C THR A 105 -8.56 30.58 11.05
N VAL A 106 -7.80 31.50 11.64
CA VAL A 106 -8.34 32.63 12.39
C VAL A 106 -8.29 33.90 11.54
N LEU A 107 -9.46 34.47 11.26
CA LEU A 107 -9.60 35.73 10.55
C LEU A 107 -9.61 36.90 11.54
N GLU A 108 -8.51 37.65 11.61
CA GLU A 108 -8.35 38.79 12.52
C GLU A 108 -9.32 39.95 12.22
N PRO A 109 -9.59 40.85 13.19
CA PRO A 109 -10.44 42.02 12.98
C PRO A 109 -10.00 42.86 11.77
N GLY A 110 -10.91 43.09 10.82
CA GLY A 110 -10.67 43.87 9.62
C GLY A 110 -9.88 43.16 8.51
N ALA A 111 -9.53 41.88 8.69
CA ALA A 111 -8.79 41.12 7.69
C ALA A 111 -9.65 40.75 6.46
N TYR A 112 -8.96 40.53 5.34
CA TYR A 112 -9.50 40.00 4.09
C TYR A 112 -8.74 38.71 3.77
N LEU A 113 -9.45 37.65 3.39
CA LEU A 113 -8.87 36.35 3.06
C LEU A 113 -9.40 35.89 1.71
N VAL A 114 -8.51 35.61 0.77
CA VAL A 114 -8.87 35.30 -0.62
C VAL A 114 -8.68 33.82 -0.91
N PHE A 115 -9.73 33.18 -1.43
CA PHE A 115 -9.75 31.79 -1.87
C PHE A 115 -9.75 31.75 -3.39
N TYR A 116 -8.60 31.40 -3.97
CA TYR A 116 -8.43 31.30 -5.41
C TYR A 116 -8.75 29.89 -5.90
N ARG A 117 -9.29 29.79 -7.11
CA ARG A 117 -9.64 28.50 -7.72
C ARG A 117 -8.44 27.57 -7.89
N ALA A 118 -7.24 28.09 -8.16
CA ALA A 118 -6.02 27.29 -8.22
C ALA A 118 -5.81 26.45 -6.94
N GLN A 119 -6.28 26.96 -5.80
CA GLN A 119 -6.18 26.35 -4.49
C GLN A 119 -7.46 25.55 -4.17
N THR A 120 -8.63 26.15 -4.38
CA THR A 120 -9.90 25.60 -3.85
C THR A 120 -10.68 24.71 -4.80
N ASN A 121 -10.41 24.79 -6.12
CA ASN A 121 -11.24 24.24 -7.20
C ASN A 121 -12.67 24.77 -7.28
N ILE A 122 -13.08 25.72 -6.42
CA ILE A 122 -14.38 26.39 -6.51
C ILE A 122 -14.49 27.09 -7.87
N GLU A 123 -15.40 26.60 -8.72
CA GLU A 123 -15.57 27.07 -10.10
C GLU A 123 -16.75 28.02 -10.22
N LEU A 124 -16.47 29.28 -10.56
CA LEU A 124 -17.52 30.26 -10.77
C LEU A 124 -18.00 30.28 -12.23
N ASP A 125 -19.29 30.01 -12.46
CA ASP A 125 -19.88 29.86 -13.79
C ASP A 125 -20.03 31.17 -14.60
N TYR A 126 -19.52 31.21 -15.83
CA TYR A 126 -19.60 32.42 -16.67
C TYR A 126 -20.97 32.72 -17.25
N TYR A 127 -21.64 31.68 -17.74
CA TYR A 127 -22.82 31.83 -18.58
C TYR A 127 -24.12 31.52 -17.85
N ASP A 128 -24.10 30.55 -16.93
CA ASP A 128 -25.32 30.05 -16.30
C ASP A 128 -25.66 30.75 -14.97
N GLY A 129 -24.77 31.62 -14.48
CA GLY A 129 -24.90 32.31 -13.20
C GLY A 129 -24.58 31.37 -12.04
N ASP A 130 -24.41 31.92 -10.85
CA ASP A 130 -23.87 31.15 -9.73
C ASP A 130 -24.28 31.73 -8.37
N THR A 131 -24.13 30.92 -7.32
CA THR A 131 -24.38 31.30 -5.93
C THR A 131 -23.25 30.79 -5.03
N VAL A 132 -22.47 31.70 -4.46
CA VAL A 132 -21.40 31.36 -3.51
C VAL A 132 -21.96 31.44 -2.09
N SER A 133 -21.69 30.42 -1.27
CA SER A 133 -22.14 30.36 0.12
C SER A 133 -21.00 29.99 1.07
N ILE A 134 -21.04 30.54 2.28
CA ILE A 134 -20.20 30.13 3.41
C ILE A 134 -21.10 29.43 4.42
N LEU A 135 -20.73 28.23 4.86
CA LEU A 135 -21.43 27.49 5.92
C LEU A 135 -20.51 27.35 7.14
N ASP A 136 -21.06 27.46 8.35
CA ASP A 136 -20.30 27.16 9.56
C ASP A 136 -20.10 25.64 9.72
N GLY A 137 -19.31 25.24 10.73
CA GLY A 137 -19.05 23.82 11.02
C GLY A 137 -20.29 23.00 11.43
N SER A 138 -21.48 23.60 11.54
CA SER A 138 -22.76 22.89 11.72
C SER A 138 -23.55 22.73 10.42
N GLY A 139 -23.01 23.19 9.29
CA GLY A 139 -23.69 23.25 8.00
C GLY A 139 -24.72 24.37 7.90
N SER A 140 -24.71 25.35 8.81
CA SER A 140 -25.61 26.50 8.75
C SER A 140 -25.00 27.59 7.86
N VAL A 141 -25.78 28.12 6.92
CA VAL A 141 -25.33 29.23 6.06
C VAL A 141 -25.05 30.48 6.89
N VAL A 142 -23.80 30.95 6.84
CA VAL A 142 -23.33 32.20 7.44
C VAL A 142 -23.61 33.38 6.52
N ASP A 143 -23.19 33.27 5.25
CA ASP A 143 -23.44 34.28 4.21
C ASP A 143 -23.58 33.63 2.84
N SER A 144 -24.26 34.30 1.91
CA SER A 144 -24.46 33.81 0.55
C SER A 144 -24.74 34.95 -0.43
N VAL A 145 -24.11 34.90 -1.60
CA VAL A 145 -24.22 35.89 -2.67
C VAL A 145 -24.41 35.22 -4.03
N SER A 146 -25.06 35.89 -4.97
CA SER A 146 -25.34 35.31 -6.29
C SER A 146 -25.24 36.32 -7.42
N TYR A 147 -25.06 35.81 -8.64
CA TYR A 147 -25.16 36.57 -9.88
C TYR A 147 -25.92 35.74 -10.94
N GLY A 148 -26.52 36.43 -11.91
CA GLY A 148 -27.45 35.82 -12.87
C GLY A 148 -26.76 35.22 -14.09
N ALA A 149 -27.47 34.33 -14.78
CA ALA A 149 -27.10 33.83 -16.10
C ALA A 149 -26.89 34.97 -17.11
N GLU A 150 -25.87 34.83 -17.95
CA GLU A 150 -25.40 35.79 -18.96
C GLU A 150 -25.08 37.19 -18.38
N ASP A 151 -24.89 37.33 -17.06
CA ASP A 151 -24.59 38.61 -16.43
C ASP A 151 -23.08 38.85 -16.30
N SER A 152 -22.22 37.84 -16.20
CA SER A 152 -20.78 38.03 -15.96
C SER A 152 -20.06 38.74 -17.12
N ASP A 153 -19.19 39.71 -16.80
CA ASP A 153 -18.35 40.43 -17.78
C ASP A 153 -16.87 40.15 -17.53
N TYR A 154 -16.11 39.88 -18.59
CA TYR A 154 -14.67 39.65 -18.49
C TYR A 154 -13.93 40.83 -17.83
N GLY A 155 -13.15 40.53 -16.80
CA GLY A 155 -12.36 41.51 -16.09
C GLY A 155 -13.12 42.32 -15.03
N ILE A 156 -14.41 42.03 -14.80
CA ILE A 156 -15.24 42.79 -13.87
C ILE A 156 -15.68 41.90 -12.68
N PRO A 157 -15.33 42.24 -11.44
CA PRO A 157 -15.73 41.48 -10.26
C PRO A 157 -17.14 41.85 -9.80
N TYR A 158 -17.70 41.02 -8.92
CA TYR A 158 -18.89 41.32 -8.12
C TYR A 158 -18.47 41.60 -6.69
N GLY A 159 -19.13 42.55 -6.04
CA GLY A 159 -18.86 42.87 -4.65
C GLY A 159 -19.86 43.88 -4.11
N TYR A 160 -19.70 44.24 -2.84
CA TYR A 160 -20.49 45.33 -2.27
C TYR A 160 -19.94 46.70 -2.72
N GLY A 161 -20.79 47.48 -3.38
CA GLY A 161 -20.49 48.85 -3.79
C GLY A 161 -20.50 49.85 -2.62
N SER A 162 -20.13 51.10 -2.88
CA SER A 162 -20.12 52.17 -1.86
C SER A 162 -21.48 52.47 -1.21
N ASP A 163 -22.57 52.01 -1.82
CA ASP A 163 -23.95 52.10 -1.32
C ASP A 163 -24.38 50.87 -0.51
N GLY A 164 -23.50 49.87 -0.35
CA GLY A 164 -23.74 48.64 0.38
C GLY A 164 -24.55 47.59 -0.39
N ASN A 165 -24.75 47.77 -1.70
CA ASN A 165 -25.48 46.79 -2.52
C ASN A 165 -24.49 45.83 -3.21
N TRP A 166 -24.84 44.54 -3.20
CA TRP A 166 -24.16 43.53 -4.00
C TRP A 166 -24.44 43.77 -5.48
N ALA A 167 -23.39 44.01 -6.27
CA ALA A 167 -23.50 44.27 -7.69
C ALA A 167 -22.17 44.01 -8.41
N LYS A 168 -22.24 43.97 -9.74
CA LYS A 168 -21.07 44.05 -10.59
C LYS A 168 -20.37 45.41 -10.41
N LEU A 169 -19.06 45.40 -10.15
CA LEU A 169 -18.27 46.60 -9.92
C LEU A 169 -17.68 47.15 -11.23
N SER A 170 -18.54 47.59 -12.16
CA SER A 170 -18.16 47.94 -13.54
C SER A 170 -17.19 49.12 -13.68
N ASP A 171 -17.05 49.94 -12.65
CA ASP A 171 -16.14 51.09 -12.62
C ASP A 171 -14.84 50.82 -11.82
N SER A 172 -14.64 49.58 -11.35
CA SER A 172 -13.51 49.15 -10.51
C SER A 172 -12.74 47.97 -11.12
N SER A 173 -11.50 47.77 -10.68
CA SER A 173 -10.74 46.53 -10.90
C SER A 173 -10.94 45.57 -9.72
N PRO A 174 -10.66 44.27 -9.88
CA PRO A 174 -10.55 43.34 -8.75
C PRO A 174 -9.62 43.85 -7.65
N THR A 175 -9.98 43.60 -6.40
CA THR A 175 -9.26 44.07 -5.20
C THR A 175 -8.88 42.96 -4.21
N PRO A 176 -8.38 41.80 -4.65
CA PRO A 176 -8.08 40.71 -3.73
C PRO A 176 -7.07 41.13 -2.67
N GLY A 177 -7.37 40.83 -1.42
CA GLY A 177 -6.65 41.23 -0.22
C GLY A 177 -7.10 42.55 0.40
N GLY A 178 -8.20 43.17 -0.05
CA GLY A 178 -8.54 44.52 0.35
C GLY A 178 -9.96 44.99 0.03
N SER A 179 -10.22 46.25 0.37
CA SER A 179 -11.55 46.84 0.18
C SER A 179 -11.84 47.15 -1.29
N ASN A 180 -13.07 46.85 -1.73
CA ASN A 180 -13.61 47.13 -3.08
C ASN A 180 -13.54 48.61 -3.53
N SER A 181 -13.18 49.54 -2.64
CA SER A 181 -13.02 50.97 -2.94
C SER A 181 -11.56 51.45 -3.04
N GLU A 182 -10.60 50.58 -2.79
CA GLU A 182 -9.17 50.89 -2.80
C GLU A 182 -8.47 50.25 -4.02
N GLU A 183 -7.18 50.56 -4.22
CA GLU A 183 -6.38 49.87 -5.23
C GLU A 183 -5.92 48.49 -4.72
N TRP A 184 -5.76 47.52 -5.64
CA TRP A 184 -5.23 46.20 -5.33
C TRP A 184 -3.90 46.28 -4.59
N VAL A 185 -3.78 45.53 -3.49
CA VAL A 185 -2.63 45.53 -2.58
C VAL A 185 -1.41 44.77 -3.10
N GLY A 186 -1.52 44.14 -4.27
CA GLY A 186 -0.50 43.29 -4.86
C GLY A 186 -0.62 41.83 -4.38
N VAL A 187 0.25 40.96 -4.90
CA VAL A 187 0.22 39.50 -4.64
C VAL A 187 0.48 39.12 -3.17
N ASN A 188 0.95 40.04 -2.33
CA ASN A 188 1.25 39.79 -0.91
C ASN A 188 0.04 40.06 0.00
N HIS A 189 -1.05 39.32 -0.19
CA HIS A 189 -2.24 39.35 0.67
C HIS A 189 -2.52 37.98 1.29
N LEU A 190 -3.41 37.93 2.27
CA LEU A 190 -3.79 36.67 2.90
C LEU A 190 -4.59 35.81 1.91
N MET A 191 -4.07 34.62 1.67
CA MET A 191 -4.71 33.62 0.82
C MET A 191 -5.14 32.46 1.69
N GLY A 192 -6.40 32.06 1.55
CA GLY A 192 -6.95 30.89 2.20
C GLY A 192 -6.87 29.69 1.26
N ASN A 193 -6.79 28.51 1.85
CA ASN A 193 -7.02 27.26 1.15
C ASN A 193 -8.23 26.54 1.78
N CYS A 194 -8.89 25.72 0.99
CA CYS A 194 -9.93 24.84 1.49
C CYS A 194 -9.85 23.51 0.74
N TYR A 195 -10.27 22.46 1.43
CA TYR A 195 -10.09 21.09 1.00
C TYR A 195 -11.46 20.56 0.62
N PRO A 196 -11.70 20.29 -0.68
CA PRO A 196 -12.93 19.62 -1.06
C PRO A 196 -13.00 18.30 -0.30
N PRO A 197 -14.18 17.86 0.18
CA PRO A 197 -14.40 16.47 0.52
C PRO A 197 -14.53 15.74 -0.82
N GLN A 198 -13.47 15.80 -1.64
CA GLN A 198 -13.21 14.77 -2.60
C GLN A 198 -12.75 13.63 -1.73
N ASP A 199 -13.74 12.82 -1.37
CA ASP A 199 -13.61 11.41 -1.08
C ASP A 199 -12.24 10.96 -1.58
N HIS A 200 -11.25 10.88 -0.67
CA HIS A 200 -10.00 10.12 -0.79
C HIS A 200 -9.12 10.33 -2.04
N VAL A 201 -9.14 11.46 -2.74
CA VAL A 201 -8.33 11.67 -3.96
C VAL A 201 -7.40 12.87 -3.76
N HIS A 202 -6.10 12.62 -3.67
CA HIS A 202 -5.09 13.61 -3.35
C HIS A 202 -4.44 14.20 -4.60
N ARG A 203 -4.18 15.51 -4.59
CA ARG A 203 -3.61 16.23 -5.74
C ARG A 203 -2.12 15.93 -5.90
N GLY A 204 -1.64 15.97 -7.13
CA GLY A 204 -0.24 15.77 -7.47
C GLY A 204 -0.05 14.77 -8.60
N GLU A 205 1.19 14.59 -9.04
CA GLU A 205 1.52 13.66 -10.10
C GLU A 205 2.88 12.99 -9.88
N TYR A 206 2.95 11.69 -10.15
CA TYR A 206 4.19 10.93 -10.15
C TYR A 206 4.03 9.64 -10.95
N VAL A 207 5.14 9.05 -11.35
CA VAL A 207 5.21 7.72 -11.96
C VAL A 207 5.94 6.78 -11.00
N LEU A 208 5.27 5.72 -10.54
CA LEU A 208 5.95 4.63 -9.83
C LEU A 208 6.54 3.64 -10.83
N GLU A 209 7.77 3.22 -10.62
CA GLU A 209 8.44 2.19 -11.46
C GLU A 209 8.75 0.93 -10.64
N GLY A 210 8.49 -0.24 -11.22
CA GLY A 210 8.70 -1.55 -10.60
C GLY A 210 7.96 -2.66 -11.34
N ARG A 211 7.97 -3.89 -10.81
CA ARG A 211 7.11 -4.96 -11.35
C ARG A 211 5.65 -4.64 -11.02
N VAL A 212 4.77 -4.47 -11.99
CA VAL A 212 3.36 -4.12 -11.76
C VAL A 212 2.50 -5.38 -11.85
N VAL A 213 1.79 -5.71 -10.77
CA VAL A 213 0.83 -6.81 -10.69
C VAL A 213 -0.57 -6.21 -10.73
N THR A 214 -1.21 -6.20 -11.90
CA THR A 214 -2.45 -5.42 -12.10
C THR A 214 -3.67 -6.00 -11.37
N MET A 215 -3.62 -7.30 -11.05
CA MET A 215 -4.74 -8.10 -10.52
C MET A 215 -5.98 -8.15 -11.44
N VAL A 216 -5.84 -7.84 -12.73
CA VAL A 216 -6.89 -8.08 -13.74
C VAL A 216 -7.01 -9.57 -14.05
N SER A 217 -5.87 -10.26 -14.13
CA SER A 217 -5.78 -11.71 -14.25
C SER A 217 -4.44 -12.22 -13.72
N GLN A 218 -4.33 -13.54 -13.47
CA GLN A 218 -3.10 -14.18 -12.99
C GLN A 218 -1.85 -13.94 -13.87
N ASN A 219 -2.01 -13.65 -15.16
CA ASN A 219 -0.89 -13.43 -16.06
C ASN A 219 -0.68 -11.95 -16.41
N ASP A 220 -1.46 -11.05 -15.82
CA ASP A 220 -1.41 -9.61 -16.13
C ASP A 220 -0.40 -8.92 -15.21
N VAL A 221 0.87 -9.23 -15.47
CA VAL A 221 2.06 -8.76 -14.76
C VAL A 221 3.00 -8.10 -15.74
N ILE A 222 3.49 -6.91 -15.41
CA ILE A 222 4.44 -6.14 -16.21
C ILE A 222 5.74 -6.04 -15.41
N ASP A 223 6.74 -6.84 -15.77
CA ASP A 223 7.99 -6.96 -14.99
C ASP A 223 8.78 -5.64 -14.89
N ASP A 224 8.72 -4.81 -15.92
CA ASP A 224 9.34 -3.49 -16.00
C ASP A 224 8.29 -2.36 -16.05
N GLY A 225 7.25 -2.47 -15.23
CA GLY A 225 6.07 -1.62 -15.29
C GLY A 225 6.25 -0.21 -14.75
N ARG A 226 5.36 0.67 -15.21
CA ARG A 226 5.21 2.06 -14.77
C ARG A 226 3.74 2.38 -14.53
N VAL A 227 3.45 3.09 -13.45
CA VAL A 227 2.10 3.54 -13.08
C VAL A 227 2.11 5.05 -12.92
N LEU A 228 1.42 5.77 -13.82
CA LEU A 228 1.20 7.21 -13.71
C LEU A 228 0.00 7.45 -12.80
N VAL A 229 0.25 8.13 -11.68
CA VAL A 229 -0.76 8.64 -10.78
C VAL A 229 -0.87 10.14 -11.02
N ARG A 230 -2.10 10.63 -11.22
CA ARG A 230 -2.41 12.06 -11.24
C ARG A 230 -3.69 12.30 -10.46
N ASP A 231 -3.62 13.25 -9.53
CA ASP A 231 -4.72 13.66 -8.69
C ASP A 231 -5.48 12.44 -8.19
N GLY A 232 -4.77 11.53 -7.51
CA GLY A 232 -5.29 10.32 -6.88
C GLY A 232 -5.84 9.22 -7.80
N ILE A 233 -5.78 9.40 -9.11
CA ILE A 233 -6.25 8.45 -10.11
C ILE A 233 -5.08 7.87 -10.91
N ILE A 234 -5.17 6.59 -11.25
CA ILE A 234 -4.26 5.93 -12.19
C ILE A 234 -4.62 6.41 -13.60
N GLU A 235 -3.76 7.21 -14.24
CA GLU A 235 -4.01 7.70 -15.61
C GLU A 235 -3.41 6.81 -16.69
N ALA A 236 -2.34 6.06 -16.38
CA ALA A 236 -1.73 5.15 -17.33
C ALA A 236 -0.92 4.06 -16.62
N VAL A 237 -0.88 2.87 -17.25
CA VAL A 237 -0.03 1.75 -16.86
C VAL A 237 0.65 1.22 -18.13
N TRP A 238 1.98 1.11 -18.15
CA TRP A 238 2.74 0.67 -19.33
C TRP A 238 4.05 -0.04 -18.97
N SER A 239 4.61 -0.79 -19.91
CA SER A 239 5.95 -1.38 -19.78
C SER A 239 7.03 -0.35 -20.09
N ALA A 240 8.19 -0.47 -19.46
CA ALA A 240 9.32 0.40 -19.75
C ALA A 240 9.85 0.24 -21.18
N SER A 241 9.58 -0.90 -21.81
CA SER A 241 9.86 -1.19 -23.21
C SER A 241 8.92 -0.48 -24.20
N ASP A 242 7.76 0.00 -23.75
CA ASP A 242 6.80 0.75 -24.56
C ASP A 242 7.18 2.24 -24.66
N GLU A 243 6.62 2.94 -25.67
CA GLU A 243 6.75 4.40 -25.75
C GLU A 243 6.07 5.07 -24.55
N THR A 244 6.80 5.94 -23.83
CA THR A 244 6.25 6.72 -22.72
C THR A 244 5.02 7.51 -23.18
N PRO A 245 3.86 7.37 -22.52
CA PRO A 245 2.67 8.15 -22.84
C PRO A 245 2.94 9.66 -22.75
N SER A 246 2.35 10.45 -23.64
CA SER A 246 2.51 11.91 -23.64
C SER A 246 2.10 12.57 -22.31
N GLN A 247 1.18 11.95 -21.58
CA GLN A 247 0.69 12.39 -20.27
C GLN A 247 1.72 12.21 -19.15
N ALA A 248 2.73 11.35 -19.36
CA ALA A 248 3.83 11.12 -18.43
C ALA A 248 5.07 11.98 -18.76
N GLU A 249 5.04 12.80 -19.83
CA GLU A 249 6.16 13.67 -20.17
C GLU A 249 6.38 14.74 -19.09
N GLY A 250 7.56 14.73 -18.46
CA GLY A 250 7.94 15.72 -17.44
C GLY A 250 7.43 15.41 -16.03
N VAL A 251 6.67 14.32 -15.86
CA VAL A 251 6.27 13.80 -14.55
C VAL A 251 7.48 13.18 -13.85
N VAL A 252 7.55 13.30 -12.53
CA VAL A 252 8.65 12.71 -11.74
C VAL A 252 8.48 11.20 -11.67
N HIS A 253 9.58 10.48 -11.92
CA HIS A 253 9.64 9.02 -11.77
C HIS A 253 10.25 8.65 -10.41
N VAL A 254 9.59 7.72 -9.71
CA VAL A 254 10.01 7.17 -8.43
C VAL A 254 10.37 5.70 -8.64
N PRO A 255 11.66 5.36 -8.79
CA PRO A 255 12.10 3.99 -9.00
C PRO A 255 12.01 3.22 -7.69
N THR A 256 10.97 2.41 -7.53
CA THR A 256 10.73 1.72 -6.26
C THR A 256 11.58 0.47 -6.07
N SER A 257 12.18 -0.05 -7.14
CA SER A 257 12.89 -1.34 -7.16
C SER A 257 12.09 -2.51 -6.58
N GLY A 258 10.76 -2.36 -6.48
CA GLY A 258 9.85 -3.30 -5.84
C GLY A 258 8.78 -3.83 -6.79
N THR A 259 7.83 -4.58 -6.23
CA THR A 259 6.62 -5.03 -6.91
C THR A 259 5.43 -4.23 -6.43
N ILE A 260 4.68 -3.63 -7.36
CA ILE A 260 3.52 -2.78 -7.15
C ILE A 260 2.25 -3.62 -7.31
N TYR A 261 1.42 -3.65 -6.27
CA TYR A 261 0.12 -4.32 -6.23
C TYR A 261 -0.99 -3.28 -5.97
N PRO A 262 -2.26 -3.58 -6.26
CA PRO A 262 -3.36 -2.83 -5.68
C PRO A 262 -3.27 -2.91 -4.16
N GLY A 263 -3.69 -1.86 -3.48
CA GLY A 263 -3.73 -1.81 -2.03
C GLY A 263 -4.53 -2.95 -1.43
N PHE A 264 -4.07 -3.47 -0.28
CA PHE A 264 -4.77 -4.55 0.40
C PHE A 264 -6.03 -4.02 1.08
N VAL A 265 -7.07 -4.84 1.13
CA VAL A 265 -8.37 -4.48 1.69
C VAL A 265 -8.66 -5.41 2.84
N ASP A 266 -8.90 -4.84 4.02
CA ASP A 266 -9.30 -5.58 5.21
C ASP A 266 -10.84 -5.71 5.24
N PRO A 267 -11.38 -6.91 4.93
CA PRO A 267 -12.82 -7.15 4.89
C PRO A 267 -13.43 -7.29 6.30
N HIS A 268 -12.61 -7.46 7.34
CA HIS A 268 -13.10 -7.65 8.69
C HIS A 268 -12.09 -7.30 9.79
N ASN A 269 -12.37 -6.19 10.48
CA ASN A 269 -11.64 -5.74 11.66
C ASN A 269 -12.60 -5.26 12.76
N HIS A 270 -12.03 -4.85 13.89
CA HIS A 270 -12.67 -3.96 14.84
C HIS A 270 -11.67 -2.84 15.21
N ALA A 271 -11.45 -1.92 14.27
CA ALA A 271 -10.35 -0.97 14.26
C ALA A 271 -10.08 -0.29 15.60
N LYS A 272 -11.12 0.18 16.30
CA LYS A 272 -10.98 0.83 17.62
C LYS A 272 -10.26 0.02 18.69
N TYR A 273 -10.13 -1.29 18.53
CA TYR A 273 -9.42 -2.17 19.46
C TYR A 273 -7.96 -2.40 19.08
N ASN A 274 -7.49 -1.97 17.90
CA ASN A 274 -6.14 -2.22 17.36
C ASN A 274 -4.98 -1.65 18.20
N LEU A 275 -5.28 -0.96 19.29
CA LEU A 275 -4.31 -0.53 20.30
C LEU A 275 -4.04 -1.60 21.37
N ILE A 276 -4.82 -2.68 21.38
CA ILE A 276 -4.76 -3.75 22.37
C ILE A 276 -3.97 -4.91 21.76
N PRO A 277 -2.90 -5.40 22.41
CA PRO A 277 -2.14 -6.53 21.92
C PRO A 277 -2.94 -7.84 22.02
N LEU A 278 -2.44 -8.87 21.35
CA LEU A 278 -2.99 -10.22 21.39
C LEU A 278 -3.25 -10.68 22.85
N TRP A 279 -4.43 -11.25 23.08
CA TRP A 279 -4.89 -11.63 24.41
C TRP A 279 -4.33 -12.98 24.84
N ASP A 280 -3.46 -12.95 25.85
CA ASP A 280 -3.01 -14.16 26.55
C ASP A 280 -4.07 -14.60 27.57
N HIS A 281 -5.12 -15.26 27.09
CA HIS A 281 -6.23 -15.69 27.96
C HIS A 281 -5.89 -16.90 28.84
N GLY A 282 -4.90 -17.71 28.47
CA GLY A 282 -4.44 -18.88 29.24
C GLY A 282 -5.51 -19.95 29.51
N THR A 283 -6.62 -19.93 28.76
CA THR A 283 -7.70 -20.94 28.84
C THR A 283 -7.53 -21.99 27.75
N ASP A 284 -8.33 -23.06 27.84
CA ASP A 284 -8.46 -24.08 26.77
C ASP A 284 -9.52 -23.66 25.73
N GLY A 285 -9.55 -22.36 25.42
CA GLY A 285 -10.55 -21.74 24.54
C GLY A 285 -11.99 -21.84 25.02
N TRP A 286 -12.88 -21.70 24.03
CA TRP A 286 -14.33 -21.70 24.18
C TRP A 286 -14.99 -22.40 22.99
N ASP A 287 -16.27 -22.73 23.10
CA ASP A 287 -17.00 -23.31 21.96
C ASP A 287 -17.60 -22.23 21.05
N ASN A 288 -17.88 -21.04 21.58
CA ASN A 288 -18.54 -19.96 20.84
C ASN A 288 -18.31 -18.59 21.49
N ARG A 289 -18.69 -17.53 20.76
CA ARG A 289 -18.46 -16.14 21.17
C ARG A 289 -19.09 -15.73 22.49
N TYR A 290 -20.27 -16.26 22.80
CA TYR A 290 -21.01 -15.91 24.01
C TYR A 290 -20.25 -16.32 25.28
N GLN A 291 -19.45 -17.39 25.20
CA GLN A 291 -18.70 -17.89 26.34
C GLN A 291 -17.53 -16.96 26.70
N TRP A 292 -16.69 -16.55 25.74
CA TRP A 292 -15.57 -15.65 26.03
C TRP A 292 -16.03 -14.23 26.36
N GLN A 293 -17.11 -13.75 25.74
CA GLN A 293 -17.70 -12.45 26.10
C GLN A 293 -18.19 -12.42 27.55
N SER A 294 -18.64 -13.57 28.08
CA SER A 294 -19.07 -13.73 29.46
C SER A 294 -17.92 -13.99 30.46
N TYR A 295 -16.72 -14.27 29.96
CA TYR A 295 -15.57 -14.58 30.79
C TYR A 295 -15.09 -13.32 31.53
N SER A 296 -14.83 -13.43 32.84
CA SER A 296 -14.48 -12.26 33.64
C SER A 296 -13.18 -11.58 33.23
N GLY A 297 -12.23 -12.31 32.63
CA GLY A 297 -10.97 -11.74 32.15
C GLY A 297 -11.11 -10.91 30.86
N TYR A 298 -12.24 -10.99 30.17
CA TYR A 298 -12.47 -10.25 28.93
C TYR A 298 -12.50 -8.73 29.13
N SER A 299 -13.03 -8.24 30.26
CA SER A 299 -13.01 -6.80 30.55
C SER A 299 -11.58 -6.30 30.80
N ASP A 300 -10.77 -7.12 31.47
CA ASP A 300 -9.40 -6.75 31.86
C ASP A 300 -8.48 -6.72 30.64
N ALA A 301 -8.69 -7.63 29.68
CA ALA A 301 -7.96 -7.68 28.42
C ALA A 301 -8.11 -6.39 27.58
N LYS A 302 -9.20 -5.65 27.77
CA LYS A 302 -9.49 -4.41 27.03
C LYS A 302 -9.07 -3.13 27.77
N ASP A 303 -8.64 -3.23 29.02
CA ASP A 303 -8.30 -2.05 29.82
C ASP A 303 -6.86 -1.59 29.57
N ILE A 304 -6.66 -0.90 28.46
CA ILE A 304 -5.41 -0.18 28.13
C ILE A 304 -5.38 1.25 28.69
N GLY A 305 -6.41 1.69 29.44
CA GLY A 305 -6.49 3.04 30.01
C GLY A 305 -6.85 4.16 29.03
N CYS A 306 -6.58 3.99 27.75
CA CYS A 306 -6.92 4.94 26.70
C CYS A 306 -8.39 4.87 26.27
N SER A 307 -8.93 6.00 25.80
CA SER A 307 -10.25 6.03 25.19
C SER A 307 -10.17 5.44 23.78
N LEU A 308 -10.91 4.36 23.52
CA LEU A 308 -11.00 3.73 22.20
C LEU A 308 -11.80 4.55 21.17
N TYR A 309 -12.34 5.69 21.57
CA TYR A 309 -13.09 6.61 20.71
C TYR A 309 -12.37 7.94 20.52
N ASP A 310 -11.12 8.04 21.00
CA ASP A 310 -10.25 9.17 20.75
C ASP A 310 -9.70 9.11 19.32
N SER A 311 -9.60 10.25 18.65
CA SER A 311 -9.07 10.32 17.28
C SER A 311 -7.63 9.86 17.19
N SER A 312 -6.78 10.20 18.18
CA SER A 312 -5.39 9.71 18.25
C SER A 312 -5.35 8.19 18.32
N ALA A 313 -6.29 7.58 19.05
CA ALA A 313 -6.38 6.13 19.18
C ALA A 313 -6.83 5.47 17.85
N MET A 314 -7.82 6.06 17.19
CA MET A 314 -8.29 5.59 15.87
C MET A 314 -7.23 5.76 14.78
N ARG A 315 -6.46 6.86 14.78
CA ARG A 315 -5.37 7.07 13.83
C ARG A 315 -4.25 6.05 13.98
N PHE A 316 -3.88 5.70 15.22
CA PHE A 316 -2.95 4.60 15.45
C PHE A 316 -3.52 3.26 14.94
N ALA A 317 -4.82 3.03 15.13
CA ALA A 317 -5.49 1.82 14.66
C ALA A 317 -5.47 1.68 13.13
N GLU A 318 -5.68 2.78 12.40
CA GLU A 318 -5.57 2.80 10.93
C GLU A 318 -4.11 2.69 10.48
N LEU A 319 -3.19 3.41 11.13
CA LEU A 319 -1.75 3.31 10.84
C LEU A 319 -1.24 1.87 10.98
N ARG A 320 -1.73 1.10 11.96
CA ARG A 320 -1.40 -0.33 12.10
C ARG A 320 -1.85 -1.16 10.89
N ALA A 321 -3.01 -0.86 10.32
CA ALA A 321 -3.48 -1.52 9.10
C ALA A 321 -2.64 -1.09 7.88
N VAL A 322 -2.41 0.22 7.72
CA VAL A 322 -1.59 0.80 6.65
C VAL A 322 -0.16 0.27 6.68
N ALA A 323 0.45 0.11 7.85
CA ALA A 323 1.79 -0.47 8.01
C ALA A 323 1.90 -1.89 7.45
N GLY A 324 0.77 -2.62 7.36
CA GLY A 324 0.66 -3.92 6.72
C GLY A 324 0.16 -3.90 5.27
N GLY A 325 0.13 -2.73 4.63
CA GLY A 325 -0.26 -2.57 3.22
C GLY A 325 -1.77 -2.39 2.99
N ASN A 326 -2.58 -2.31 4.05
CA ASN A 326 -4.02 -2.08 3.89
C ASN A 326 -4.31 -0.62 3.53
N THR A 327 -5.00 -0.41 2.42
CA THR A 327 -5.48 0.92 1.98
C THR A 327 -6.96 1.13 2.30
N ALA A 328 -7.66 0.08 2.72
CA ALA A 328 -9.06 0.10 3.13
C ALA A 328 -9.31 -0.93 4.25
N LEU A 329 -10.24 -0.61 5.16
CA LEU A 329 -10.64 -1.51 6.24
C LEU A 329 -12.13 -1.42 6.61
N GLN A 330 -12.72 -2.55 6.98
CA GLN A 330 -14.03 -2.67 7.63
C GLN A 330 -13.83 -2.75 9.15
N GLY A 331 -14.78 -2.22 9.93
CA GLY A 331 -14.83 -2.40 11.38
C GLY A 331 -14.66 -1.12 12.19
N SER A 332 -15.04 0.01 11.62
CA SER A 332 -14.82 1.32 12.25
C SER A 332 -15.73 1.59 13.44
N SER A 333 -15.39 2.63 14.19
CA SER A 333 -16.29 3.20 15.19
C SER A 333 -17.49 3.85 14.48
N THR A 334 -18.71 3.65 14.99
CA THR A 334 -19.92 4.33 14.50
C THR A 334 -20.18 5.67 15.20
N THR A 335 -19.19 6.20 15.93
CA THR A 335 -19.29 7.43 16.73
C THR A 335 -18.02 8.25 16.58
N GLY A 336 -18.18 9.57 16.40
CA GLY A 336 -17.06 10.50 16.23
C GLY A 336 -16.38 10.40 14.87
N THR A 337 -17.14 10.01 13.84
CA THR A 337 -16.60 9.52 12.57
C THR A 337 -15.95 10.61 11.74
N ASP A 338 -16.49 11.83 11.73
CA ASP A 338 -16.01 13.01 10.99
C ASP A 338 -14.48 13.22 11.00
N THR A 339 -13.80 12.81 12.09
CA THR A 339 -12.37 12.96 12.28
C THR A 339 -11.53 11.88 11.59
N PHE A 340 -12.03 10.65 11.42
CA PHE A 340 -11.26 9.52 10.90
C PHE A 340 -11.86 8.87 9.64
N GLU A 341 -12.97 9.37 9.07
CA GLU A 341 -13.52 8.79 7.83
C GLU A 341 -12.60 8.95 6.62
N THR A 342 -11.60 9.85 6.68
CA THR A 342 -10.87 10.36 5.50
C THR A 342 -9.35 10.42 5.69
N MET A 343 -8.80 9.74 6.70
CA MET A 343 -7.42 10.01 7.14
C MET A 343 -6.35 9.10 6.55
N LEU A 344 -6.22 7.85 7.01
CA LEU A 344 -5.06 7.02 6.66
C LEU A 344 -5.42 5.82 5.78
N ALA A 345 -6.62 5.28 5.95
CA ALA A 345 -7.15 4.19 5.15
C ALA A 345 -8.64 4.41 4.91
N ARG A 346 -9.15 3.90 3.80
CA ARG A 346 -10.57 4.02 3.46
C ARG A 346 -11.41 3.22 4.42
N ASN A 347 -12.45 3.84 4.92
CA ASN A 347 -13.38 3.18 5.80
C ASN A 347 -14.52 2.54 5.01
N ILE A 348 -14.53 1.20 4.89
CA ILE A 348 -15.47 0.49 4.01
C ILE A 348 -16.93 0.80 4.34
N GLU A 349 -17.25 1.11 5.60
CA GLU A 349 -18.63 1.33 6.05
C GLU A 349 -19.13 2.76 5.89
N LEU A 350 -18.24 3.68 5.52
CA LEU A 350 -18.53 5.11 5.40
C LEU A 350 -18.61 5.50 3.93
N TYR A 351 -18.88 6.78 3.68
CA TYR A 351 -19.06 7.30 2.33
C TYR A 351 -17.76 7.13 1.52
N ASN A 352 -17.83 6.35 0.44
CA ASN A 352 -16.75 6.17 -0.52
C ASN A 352 -17.30 6.06 -1.94
N PHE A 353 -16.60 6.66 -2.89
CA PHE A 353 -16.87 6.59 -4.33
C PHE A 353 -18.30 7.00 -4.70
N GLY A 354 -18.83 8.01 -3.99
CA GLY A 354 -20.15 8.56 -4.28
C GLY A 354 -21.32 7.87 -3.56
N GLY A 355 -21.07 6.97 -2.60
CA GLY A 355 -22.13 6.30 -1.84
C GLY A 355 -21.69 5.62 -0.54
N ASP A 356 -22.67 5.19 0.26
CA ASP A 356 -22.52 4.58 1.59
C ASP A 356 -23.37 3.29 1.73
N GLY A 357 -23.48 2.51 0.64
CA GLY A 357 -24.37 1.33 0.55
C GLY A 357 -23.98 0.12 1.40
N ILE A 358 -23.13 0.29 2.41
CA ILE A 358 -22.55 -0.78 3.24
C ILE A 358 -23.23 -0.78 4.61
N TRP A 359 -23.65 -1.95 5.08
CA TRP A 359 -24.25 -2.12 6.41
C TRP A 359 -23.50 -3.16 7.22
N THR A 360 -23.46 -2.97 8.55
CA THR A 360 -22.79 -3.91 9.47
C THR A 360 -23.70 -4.29 10.64
N LYS A 361 -23.69 -5.58 11.02
CA LYS A 361 -24.31 -6.08 12.26
C LYS A 361 -23.32 -6.97 13.01
N VAL A 362 -22.89 -6.49 14.18
CA VAL A 362 -21.95 -7.22 15.06
C VAL A 362 -22.68 -8.04 16.14
N THR A 363 -23.85 -7.57 16.59
CA THR A 363 -24.61 -8.24 17.66
C THR A 363 -25.31 -9.51 17.17
N GLU A 364 -25.64 -10.40 18.10
CA GLU A 364 -26.41 -11.62 17.83
C GLU A 364 -27.61 -11.34 16.93
N LEU A 365 -27.90 -12.24 16.00
CA LEU A 365 -29.07 -12.16 15.14
C LEU A 365 -30.28 -12.75 15.87
N GLU A 366 -31.07 -11.88 16.49
CA GLU A 366 -32.25 -12.31 17.23
C GLU A 366 -33.38 -12.77 16.29
N SER A 367 -34.20 -13.72 16.76
CA SER A 367 -35.29 -14.30 15.94
C SER A 367 -36.34 -13.31 15.44
N ASP A 368 -36.47 -12.15 16.09
CA ASP A 368 -37.40 -11.07 15.74
C ASP A 368 -36.74 -9.93 14.94
N TYR A 369 -35.50 -10.10 14.49
CA TYR A 369 -34.81 -9.12 13.65
C TYR A 369 -35.40 -9.09 12.23
N GLU A 370 -36.02 -7.96 11.87
CA GLU A 370 -36.75 -7.85 10.59
C GLU A 370 -35.85 -7.53 9.37
N GLY A 371 -34.73 -6.82 9.57
CA GLY A 371 -33.77 -6.44 8.52
C GLY A 371 -34.35 -5.71 7.29
N ASN A 372 -35.38 -4.87 7.48
CA ASN A 372 -36.08 -4.21 6.35
C ASN A 372 -35.19 -3.32 5.47
N HIS A 373 -34.12 -2.72 6.03
CA HIS A 373 -33.16 -1.92 5.27
C HIS A 373 -32.35 -2.79 4.30
N ILE A 374 -31.96 -4.00 4.70
CA ILE A 374 -31.29 -4.99 3.84
C ILE A 374 -32.22 -5.43 2.70
N LYS A 375 -33.45 -5.82 3.03
CA LYS A 375 -34.45 -6.25 2.04
C LYS A 375 -34.76 -5.16 1.01
N SER A 376 -34.90 -3.92 1.48
CA SER A 376 -35.19 -2.77 0.63
C SER A 376 -33.99 -2.39 -0.23
N GLY A 377 -32.80 -2.36 0.36
CA GLY A 377 -31.54 -2.04 -0.33
C GLY A 377 -31.22 -3.04 -1.43
N ASN A 378 -31.30 -4.36 -1.15
CA ASN A 378 -31.17 -5.40 -2.17
C ASN A 378 -32.20 -5.18 -3.28
N SER A 379 -33.49 -5.05 -2.93
CA SER A 379 -34.56 -4.87 -3.93
C SER A 379 -34.40 -3.61 -4.80
N SER A 380 -33.76 -2.56 -4.28
CA SER A 380 -33.52 -1.32 -5.02
C SER A 380 -32.16 -1.27 -5.74
N GLY A 381 -31.26 -2.24 -5.50
CA GLY A 381 -29.85 -2.18 -5.91
C GLY A 381 -29.05 -1.10 -5.17
N GLY A 382 -29.50 -0.68 -3.99
CA GLY A 382 -28.82 0.31 -3.13
C GLY A 382 -28.07 -0.31 -1.95
N LEU A 383 -28.01 -1.64 -1.89
CA LEU A 383 -27.15 -2.37 -0.97
C LEU A 383 -25.91 -2.82 -1.75
N ASN A 384 -24.73 -2.42 -1.28
CA ASN A 384 -23.45 -2.84 -1.81
C ASN A 384 -22.95 -4.09 -1.08
N ALA A 385 -22.99 -4.07 0.25
CA ALA A 385 -22.67 -5.22 1.09
C ALA A 385 -23.36 -5.13 2.45
N TRP A 386 -23.58 -6.29 3.07
CA TRP A 386 -24.02 -6.41 4.45
C TRP A 386 -23.13 -7.36 5.24
N PHE A 387 -22.27 -6.80 6.09
CA PHE A 387 -21.38 -7.51 6.98
C PHE A 387 -22.12 -7.98 8.23
N ILE A 388 -22.03 -9.27 8.55
CA ILE A 388 -22.66 -9.83 9.74
C ILE A 388 -21.78 -10.88 10.41
N HIS A 389 -21.51 -10.69 11.71
CA HIS A 389 -20.98 -11.77 12.55
C HIS A 389 -22.02 -12.86 12.69
N LEU A 390 -21.70 -14.05 12.18
CA LEU A 390 -22.64 -15.17 12.14
C LEU A 390 -21.89 -16.48 12.29
N ALA A 391 -22.44 -17.38 13.10
CA ALA A 391 -21.87 -18.70 13.36
C ALA A 391 -20.42 -18.66 13.85
N GLU A 392 -20.11 -17.69 14.71
CA GLU A 392 -18.80 -17.55 15.33
C GLU A 392 -18.65 -18.53 16.51
N GLY A 393 -18.05 -19.68 16.21
CA GLY A 393 -17.86 -20.79 17.14
C GLY A 393 -17.90 -22.14 16.42
N VAL A 394 -17.68 -23.22 17.16
CA VAL A 394 -17.57 -24.60 16.64
C VAL A 394 -18.75 -25.48 17.07
N ASP A 395 -19.81 -24.89 17.62
CA ASP A 395 -20.96 -25.61 18.16
C ASP A 395 -22.26 -25.38 17.37
N GLU A 396 -23.27 -26.21 17.70
CA GLU A 396 -24.60 -26.12 17.09
C GLU A 396 -25.30 -24.79 17.42
N SER A 397 -24.95 -24.15 18.54
CA SER A 397 -25.55 -22.86 18.90
C SER A 397 -25.14 -21.79 17.90
N SER A 398 -23.86 -21.75 17.53
CA SER A 398 -23.34 -20.87 16.48
C SER A 398 -23.95 -21.23 15.12
N ARG A 399 -23.97 -22.51 14.72
CA ARG A 399 -24.58 -22.93 13.43
C ARG A 399 -26.04 -22.47 13.31
N ALA A 400 -26.84 -22.60 14.37
CA ALA A 400 -28.26 -22.28 14.37
C ALA A 400 -28.58 -20.80 14.13
N GLU A 401 -27.62 -19.89 14.26
CA GLU A 401 -27.80 -18.48 13.88
C GLU A 401 -28.12 -18.33 12.39
N PHE A 402 -27.58 -19.22 11.54
CA PHE A 402 -27.87 -19.24 10.11
C PHE A 402 -29.34 -19.57 9.82
N ASP A 403 -29.98 -20.41 10.64
CA ASP A 403 -31.41 -20.70 10.49
C ASP A 403 -32.24 -19.42 10.68
N VAL A 404 -31.86 -18.57 11.63
CA VAL A 404 -32.53 -17.28 11.88
C VAL A 404 -32.39 -16.33 10.69
N LEU A 405 -31.21 -16.30 10.06
CA LEU A 405 -30.96 -15.52 8.85
C LEU A 405 -31.90 -15.95 7.71
N VAL A 406 -32.02 -17.27 7.48
CA VAL A 406 -32.88 -17.83 6.42
C VAL A 406 -34.36 -17.63 6.73
N GLU A 407 -34.80 -17.91 7.97
CA GLU A 407 -36.20 -17.76 8.39
C GLU A 407 -36.71 -16.32 8.29
N ASN A 408 -35.81 -15.34 8.38
CA ASN A 408 -36.13 -13.92 8.24
C ASN A 408 -35.99 -13.37 6.81
N ASP A 409 -35.75 -14.21 5.80
CA ASP A 409 -35.54 -13.80 4.41
C ASP A 409 -34.38 -12.79 4.27
N LEU A 410 -33.25 -13.04 4.96
CA LEU A 410 -32.08 -12.15 4.99
C LEU A 410 -30.85 -12.74 4.27
N LEU A 411 -30.94 -13.96 3.75
CA LEU A 411 -29.89 -14.53 2.91
C LEU A 411 -29.97 -13.89 1.51
N VAL A 412 -29.17 -12.85 1.30
CA VAL A 412 -29.09 -12.02 0.08
C VAL A 412 -27.72 -12.16 -0.58
N GLY A 413 -27.58 -11.75 -1.84
CA GLY A 413 -26.29 -11.90 -2.56
C GLY A 413 -25.20 -10.95 -2.05
N GLU A 414 -25.59 -9.80 -1.52
CA GLU A 414 -24.71 -8.80 -0.95
C GLU A 414 -24.24 -9.14 0.48
N ILE A 415 -24.57 -10.34 0.99
CA ILE A 415 -24.20 -10.73 2.35
C ILE A 415 -22.71 -11.09 2.45
N VAL A 416 -22.08 -10.60 3.50
CA VAL A 416 -20.74 -11.02 3.94
C VAL A 416 -20.87 -11.64 5.32
N VAL A 417 -20.75 -12.96 5.40
CA VAL A 417 -20.70 -13.68 6.67
C VAL A 417 -19.30 -13.55 7.25
N ILE A 418 -19.20 -13.00 8.45
CA ILE A 418 -17.94 -12.91 9.19
C ILE A 418 -17.77 -14.16 10.05
N HIS A 419 -16.57 -14.75 10.01
CA HIS A 419 -16.18 -16.04 10.57
C HIS A 419 -16.84 -17.25 9.90
N GLY A 420 -18.15 -17.44 10.07
CA GLY A 420 -18.86 -18.61 9.55
C GLY A 420 -18.34 -19.96 10.06
N THR A 421 -17.62 -19.99 11.19
CA THR A 421 -16.90 -21.17 11.69
C THR A 421 -17.81 -22.36 11.98
N GLY A 422 -19.03 -22.11 12.47
CA GLY A 422 -20.00 -23.17 12.79
C GLY A 422 -20.79 -23.68 11.59
N LEU A 423 -20.63 -23.06 10.41
CA LEU A 423 -21.38 -23.45 9.21
C LEU A 423 -20.91 -24.79 8.67
N THR A 424 -21.83 -25.54 8.08
CA THR A 424 -21.56 -26.83 7.45
C THR A 424 -21.92 -26.77 5.96
N GLN A 425 -21.70 -27.87 5.23
CA GLN A 425 -21.95 -27.92 3.79
C GLN A 425 -23.34 -27.38 3.35
N PRO A 426 -24.47 -27.71 3.99
CA PRO A 426 -25.77 -27.16 3.60
C PRO A 426 -25.87 -25.63 3.73
N GLU A 427 -25.28 -25.05 4.77
CA GLU A 427 -25.26 -23.60 4.95
C GLU A 427 -24.34 -22.93 3.92
N PHE A 428 -23.15 -23.49 3.66
CA PHE A 428 -22.26 -22.98 2.61
C PHE A 428 -22.86 -23.11 1.21
N SER A 429 -23.57 -24.21 0.93
CA SER A 429 -24.30 -24.38 -0.33
C SER A 429 -25.37 -23.30 -0.51
N ALA A 430 -26.13 -22.99 0.54
CA ALA A 430 -27.13 -21.92 0.51
C ALA A 430 -26.48 -20.53 0.35
N LEU A 431 -25.35 -20.28 1.00
CA LEU A 431 -24.58 -19.03 0.87
C LEU A 431 -24.01 -18.86 -0.55
N GLY A 432 -23.43 -19.92 -1.12
CA GLY A 432 -22.91 -19.93 -2.48
C GLY A 432 -24.02 -19.78 -3.53
N ASP A 433 -25.18 -20.39 -3.33
CA ASP A 433 -26.35 -20.30 -4.23
C ASP A 433 -26.85 -18.84 -4.41
N VAL A 434 -26.69 -17.98 -3.40
CA VAL A 434 -27.03 -16.55 -3.49
C VAL A 434 -25.87 -15.67 -3.95
N GLY A 435 -24.66 -16.23 -4.07
CA GLY A 435 -23.43 -15.48 -4.37
C GLY A 435 -22.85 -14.73 -3.17
N GLY A 436 -23.17 -15.16 -1.95
CA GLY A 436 -22.68 -14.53 -0.72
C GLY A 436 -21.19 -14.76 -0.49
N SER A 437 -20.63 -13.93 0.36
CA SER A 437 -19.20 -13.94 0.69
C SER A 437 -18.95 -14.34 2.15
N LEU A 438 -17.71 -14.74 2.44
CA LEU A 438 -17.21 -15.12 3.75
C LEU A 438 -15.93 -14.34 4.06
N ALA A 439 -15.92 -13.61 5.17
CA ALA A 439 -14.70 -13.04 5.75
C ALA A 439 -14.12 -14.01 6.79
N TRP A 440 -13.04 -14.69 6.42
CA TRP A 440 -12.36 -15.70 7.20
C TRP A 440 -11.22 -15.07 8.04
N SER A 441 -11.19 -15.39 9.33
CA SER A 441 -10.20 -14.87 10.30
C SER A 441 -9.54 -16.03 11.05
N PRO A 442 -8.67 -16.80 10.37
CA PRO A 442 -8.11 -18.02 10.94
C PRO A 442 -7.36 -17.81 12.25
N THR A 443 -6.61 -16.72 12.42
CA THR A 443 -5.84 -16.48 13.65
C THR A 443 -6.77 -16.36 14.86
N SER A 444 -7.83 -15.55 14.71
CA SER A 444 -8.85 -15.35 15.74
C SER A 444 -9.60 -16.65 16.05
N ASN A 445 -10.01 -17.39 15.02
CA ASN A 445 -10.73 -18.64 15.19
C ASN A 445 -9.88 -19.70 15.91
N LEU A 446 -8.63 -19.88 15.48
CA LEU A 446 -7.70 -20.83 16.08
C LEU A 446 -7.39 -20.45 17.52
N LEU A 447 -7.15 -19.17 17.81
CA LEU A 447 -6.86 -18.72 19.17
C LEU A 447 -8.06 -18.92 20.11
N LEU A 448 -9.28 -18.60 19.68
CA LEU A 448 -10.46 -18.64 20.55
C LEU A 448 -11.12 -20.03 20.65
N TYR A 449 -11.16 -20.78 19.56
CA TYR A 449 -11.98 -22.01 19.42
C TYR A 449 -11.13 -23.27 19.19
N GLY A 450 -9.85 -23.11 18.83
CA GLY A 450 -8.93 -24.20 18.52
C GLY A 450 -9.22 -24.95 17.22
N ASP A 451 -10.13 -24.39 16.41
CA ASP A 451 -10.37 -24.80 15.03
C ASP A 451 -10.81 -23.58 14.22
N THR A 452 -10.87 -23.72 12.89
CA THR A 452 -11.29 -22.63 12.00
C THR A 452 -12.31 -23.11 10.98
N THR A 453 -12.88 -22.16 10.24
CA THR A 453 -13.95 -22.37 9.27
C THR A 453 -13.55 -23.40 8.21
N ASP A 454 -14.47 -24.30 7.83
CA ASP A 454 -14.26 -25.29 6.76
C ASP A 454 -14.25 -24.62 5.38
N ILE A 455 -13.14 -23.92 5.12
CA ILE A 455 -12.95 -23.09 3.93
C ILE A 455 -12.86 -23.93 2.65
N ALA A 456 -12.47 -25.20 2.77
CA ALA A 456 -12.47 -26.15 1.67
C ALA A 456 -13.89 -26.43 1.19
N THR A 457 -14.81 -26.68 2.12
CA THR A 457 -16.23 -26.84 1.78
C THR A 457 -16.82 -25.52 1.28
N ALA A 458 -16.54 -24.38 1.91
CA ALA A 458 -17.02 -23.07 1.45
C ALA A 458 -16.60 -22.79 -0.01
N LYS A 459 -15.31 -23.01 -0.34
CA LYS A 459 -14.78 -22.86 -1.71
C LYS A 459 -15.46 -23.82 -2.68
N ALA A 460 -15.63 -25.09 -2.31
CA ALA A 460 -16.27 -26.10 -3.15
C ALA A 460 -17.74 -25.80 -3.45
N GLU A 461 -18.43 -25.13 -2.52
CA GLU A 461 -19.83 -24.69 -2.66
C GLU A 461 -19.97 -23.32 -3.36
N GLY A 462 -18.85 -22.70 -3.78
CA GLY A 462 -18.86 -21.47 -4.57
C GLY A 462 -19.01 -20.18 -3.77
N VAL A 463 -18.74 -20.21 -2.46
CA VAL A 463 -18.69 -19.01 -1.61
C VAL A 463 -17.47 -18.17 -1.97
N ASN A 464 -17.65 -16.85 -2.11
CA ASN A 464 -16.52 -15.93 -2.26
C ASN A 464 -15.77 -15.78 -0.93
N ILE A 465 -14.46 -16.01 -0.92
CA ILE A 465 -13.65 -16.06 0.30
C ILE A 465 -12.74 -14.84 0.37
N MET A 466 -12.77 -14.17 1.51
CA MET A 466 -11.97 -13.00 1.86
C MET A 466 -11.26 -13.26 3.19
N ILE A 467 -10.12 -12.63 3.43
CA ILE A 467 -9.33 -12.82 4.67
C ILE A 467 -9.22 -11.49 5.42
N GLY A 468 -9.63 -11.47 6.68
CA GLY A 468 -9.56 -10.31 7.56
C GLY A 468 -9.01 -10.69 8.94
N PRO A 469 -8.15 -9.86 9.55
CA PRO A 469 -7.52 -10.15 10.83
C PRO A 469 -8.48 -10.24 12.02
N ASP A 470 -9.70 -9.68 11.94
CA ASP A 470 -10.61 -9.49 13.09
C ASP A 470 -10.02 -8.51 14.13
N TRP A 471 -10.53 -8.45 15.36
CA TRP A 471 -10.02 -7.60 16.43
C TRP A 471 -8.65 -8.05 16.95
N SER A 472 -7.78 -7.08 17.23
CA SER A 472 -6.39 -7.34 17.66
C SER A 472 -6.20 -8.25 18.89
N PRO A 473 -7.12 -8.36 19.87
CA PRO A 473 -6.95 -9.29 20.98
C PRO A 473 -7.04 -10.78 20.59
N SER A 474 -7.50 -11.13 19.39
CA SER A 474 -7.35 -12.50 18.85
C SER A 474 -6.86 -12.58 17.41
N GLY A 475 -6.77 -11.45 16.71
CA GLY A 475 -6.39 -11.33 15.32
C GLY A 475 -4.94 -10.94 15.06
N SER A 476 -4.52 -11.05 13.80
CA SER A 476 -3.25 -10.50 13.32
C SER A 476 -3.25 -8.97 13.25
N LYS A 477 -2.11 -8.37 12.86
CA LYS A 477 -1.99 -6.90 12.78
C LYS A 477 -2.62 -6.27 11.54
N SER A 478 -2.69 -7.02 10.45
CA SER A 478 -3.19 -6.59 9.14
C SER A 478 -3.61 -7.80 8.29
N SER A 479 -4.21 -7.56 7.12
CA SER A 479 -4.51 -8.63 6.15
C SER A 479 -3.25 -9.36 5.68
N LEU A 480 -2.13 -8.63 5.47
CA LEU A 480 -0.85 -9.23 5.09
C LEU A 480 -0.34 -10.24 6.12
N HIS A 481 -0.51 -9.95 7.41
CA HIS A 481 -0.09 -10.86 8.47
C HIS A 481 -1.09 -12.01 8.69
N GLU A 482 -2.39 -11.77 8.48
CA GLU A 482 -3.40 -12.83 8.54
C GLU A 482 -3.22 -13.87 7.43
N LEU A 483 -2.67 -13.46 6.27
CA LEU A 483 -2.28 -14.39 5.20
C LEU A 483 -1.32 -15.48 5.70
N LYS A 484 -0.46 -15.22 6.69
CA LYS A 484 0.53 -16.22 7.14
C LYS A 484 -0.14 -17.41 7.82
N THR A 485 -1.16 -17.14 8.63
CA THR A 485 -1.97 -18.21 9.25
C THR A 485 -2.81 -18.92 8.20
N ALA A 486 -3.36 -18.21 7.21
CA ALA A 486 -4.18 -18.79 6.16
C ALA A 486 -3.36 -19.68 5.20
N ASP A 487 -2.19 -19.23 4.79
CA ASP A 487 -1.23 -19.94 3.93
C ASP A 487 -0.70 -21.20 4.63
N TRP A 488 -0.28 -21.07 5.89
CA TRP A 488 0.12 -22.21 6.72
C TRP A 488 -1.00 -23.25 6.80
N TRP A 489 -2.25 -22.80 6.99
CA TRP A 489 -3.42 -23.66 7.07
C TRP A 489 -3.71 -24.38 5.75
N ASP A 490 -3.63 -23.66 4.62
CA ASP A 490 -3.84 -24.23 3.30
C ASP A 490 -2.81 -25.32 2.98
N GLU A 491 -1.52 -25.04 3.20
CA GLU A 491 -0.43 -25.97 2.93
C GLU A 491 -0.48 -27.19 3.86
N ASN A 492 -0.60 -26.97 5.17
CA ASN A 492 -0.38 -28.02 6.16
C ASN A 492 -1.65 -28.82 6.50
N VAL A 493 -2.84 -28.29 6.20
CA VAL A 493 -4.12 -28.92 6.59
C VAL A 493 -5.03 -29.19 5.41
N LEU A 494 -5.17 -28.26 4.47
CA LEU A 494 -6.11 -28.41 3.35
C LEU A 494 -5.50 -29.11 2.13
N GLY A 495 -4.18 -29.03 1.99
CA GLY A 495 -3.43 -29.62 0.88
C GLY A 495 -3.45 -28.73 -0.37
N ASP A 496 -3.09 -27.46 -0.19
CA ASP A 496 -2.90 -26.46 -1.24
C ASP A 496 -4.13 -26.28 -2.13
N ILE A 497 -5.28 -25.99 -1.52
CA ILE A 497 -6.52 -25.81 -2.29
C ILE A 497 -6.57 -24.42 -2.95
N PHE A 498 -5.77 -23.45 -2.51
CA PHE A 498 -5.60 -22.16 -3.16
C PHE A 498 -4.30 -22.13 -3.96
N THR A 499 -4.36 -21.50 -5.13
CA THR A 499 -3.12 -21.01 -5.78
C THR A 499 -2.67 -19.72 -5.09
N ASP A 500 -1.39 -19.36 -5.19
CA ASP A 500 -0.90 -18.08 -4.64
C ASP A 500 -1.68 -16.88 -5.18
N PHE A 501 -2.07 -16.89 -6.46
CA PHE A 501 -2.93 -15.87 -7.04
C PHE A 501 -4.28 -15.78 -6.32
N GLU A 502 -4.97 -16.92 -6.16
CA GLU A 502 -6.26 -16.97 -5.46
C GLU A 502 -6.14 -16.53 -3.99
N MET A 503 -5.02 -16.86 -3.33
CA MET A 503 -4.75 -16.43 -1.96
C MET A 503 -4.57 -14.90 -1.89
N LEU A 504 -3.83 -14.29 -2.82
CA LEU A 504 -3.72 -12.82 -2.85
C LEU A 504 -5.05 -12.14 -3.20
N GLN A 505 -5.90 -12.77 -4.02
CA GLN A 505 -7.24 -12.25 -4.33
C GLN A 505 -8.09 -12.07 -3.07
N THR A 506 -7.93 -12.89 -2.03
CA THR A 506 -8.77 -12.83 -0.81
C THR A 506 -8.57 -11.55 0.01
N ILE A 507 -7.46 -10.83 -0.21
CA ILE A 507 -7.17 -9.53 0.44
C ILE A 507 -7.12 -8.37 -0.58
N THR A 508 -7.53 -8.61 -1.82
CA THR A 508 -7.57 -7.61 -2.89
C THR A 508 -8.89 -7.69 -3.67
N THR A 509 -8.92 -8.39 -4.82
CA THR A 509 -10.04 -8.35 -5.75
C THR A 509 -11.32 -8.97 -5.20
N ASN A 510 -11.22 -10.04 -4.41
CA ASN A 510 -12.42 -10.68 -3.84
C ASN A 510 -13.19 -9.74 -2.92
N VAL A 511 -12.48 -8.83 -2.26
CA VAL A 511 -13.09 -7.86 -1.35
C VAL A 511 -13.79 -6.75 -2.13
N VAL A 512 -13.07 -6.08 -3.04
CA VAL A 512 -13.66 -4.98 -3.83
C VAL A 512 -14.79 -5.45 -4.75
N ASP A 513 -14.74 -6.70 -5.22
CA ASP A 513 -15.81 -7.29 -6.02
C ASP A 513 -17.05 -7.56 -5.15
N ALA A 514 -16.87 -8.00 -3.90
CA ALA A 514 -17.97 -8.26 -2.95
C ALA A 514 -18.67 -6.99 -2.47
N ILE A 515 -17.93 -5.89 -2.28
CA ILE A 515 -18.48 -4.61 -1.78
C ILE A 515 -18.88 -3.64 -2.91
N GLY A 516 -18.77 -4.06 -4.17
CA GLY A 516 -19.14 -3.24 -5.33
C GLY A 516 -18.20 -2.07 -5.60
N TRP A 517 -16.93 -2.20 -5.23
CA TRP A 517 -15.86 -1.20 -5.46
C TRP A 517 -14.96 -1.53 -6.66
N SER A 518 -15.22 -2.62 -7.37
CA SER A 518 -14.40 -3.09 -8.50
C SER A 518 -14.21 -2.09 -9.64
N GLY A 519 -15.16 -1.16 -9.81
CA GLY A 519 -15.08 -0.06 -10.77
C GLY A 519 -14.32 1.17 -10.26
N ASN A 520 -13.84 1.16 -9.02
CA ASN A 520 -13.19 2.28 -8.36
C ASN A 520 -11.77 1.97 -7.86
N THR A 521 -11.51 0.75 -7.38
CA THR A 521 -10.20 0.36 -6.81
C THR A 521 -9.99 -1.16 -6.82
N GLY A 522 -8.87 -1.63 -6.26
CA GLY A 522 -8.50 -3.05 -6.08
C GLY A 522 -7.88 -3.72 -7.31
N ARG A 523 -7.61 -2.94 -8.36
CA ARG A 523 -6.86 -3.32 -9.57
C ARG A 523 -6.03 -2.12 -10.03
N ILE A 524 -4.88 -2.36 -10.65
CA ILE A 524 -4.05 -1.29 -11.23
C ILE A 524 -4.48 -1.10 -12.69
N MET A 525 -5.41 -0.18 -12.93
CA MET A 525 -5.96 0.12 -14.26
C MET A 525 -6.25 1.61 -14.40
N GLU A 526 -6.18 2.11 -15.63
CA GLU A 526 -6.58 3.48 -15.96
C GLU A 526 -8.00 3.79 -15.46
N GLY A 527 -8.16 4.94 -14.80
CA GLY A 527 -9.42 5.46 -14.27
C GLY A 527 -9.78 4.97 -12.86
N LEU A 528 -9.00 4.06 -12.26
CA LEU A 528 -9.19 3.64 -10.87
C LEU A 528 -8.40 4.52 -9.90
N ALA A 529 -8.84 4.58 -8.66
CA ALA A 529 -8.12 5.25 -7.58
C ALA A 529 -6.74 4.59 -7.37
N ALA A 530 -5.72 5.41 -7.11
CA ALA A 530 -4.37 4.98 -6.82
C ALA A 530 -4.26 4.52 -5.36
N ASP A 531 -4.92 3.41 -5.04
CA ASP A 531 -4.68 2.65 -3.81
C ASP A 531 -3.67 1.55 -4.13
N LEU A 532 -2.43 1.71 -3.69
CA LEU A 532 -1.31 0.88 -4.11
C LEU A 532 -0.47 0.45 -2.91
N VAL A 533 0.11 -0.73 -3.01
CA VAL A 533 1.17 -1.19 -2.09
C VAL A 533 2.36 -1.64 -2.91
N VAL A 534 3.55 -1.23 -2.49
CA VAL A 534 4.83 -1.63 -3.08
C VAL A 534 5.56 -2.50 -2.07
N LEU A 535 5.96 -3.69 -2.50
CA LEU A 535 6.72 -4.64 -1.70
C LEU A 535 8.13 -4.81 -2.27
N ASP A 536 9.11 -5.12 -1.43
CA ASP A 536 10.41 -5.63 -1.88
C ASP A 536 10.18 -6.87 -2.75
N THR A 537 11.03 -7.06 -3.77
CA THR A 537 10.96 -8.21 -4.66
C THR A 537 12.05 -9.20 -4.31
N PHE A 538 11.67 -10.29 -3.67
CA PHE A 538 12.57 -11.38 -3.29
C PHE A 538 12.11 -12.73 -3.85
N GLU A 539 10.89 -12.80 -4.41
CA GLU A 539 10.38 -13.97 -5.10
C GLU A 539 10.04 -13.71 -6.58
N ALA A 540 10.33 -14.72 -7.41
CA ALA A 540 10.06 -14.67 -8.84
C ALA A 540 8.56 -14.76 -9.13
N ASP A 541 7.80 -15.52 -8.34
CA ASP A 541 6.35 -15.50 -8.37
C ASP A 541 5.84 -14.27 -7.61
N PRO A 542 5.16 -13.31 -8.26
CA PRO A 542 4.64 -12.12 -7.59
C PRO A 542 3.63 -12.43 -6.50
N TYR A 543 2.86 -13.50 -6.65
CA TYR A 543 1.83 -13.80 -5.67
C TYR A 543 2.45 -14.40 -4.41
N ARG A 544 3.42 -15.31 -4.57
CA ARG A 544 4.22 -15.83 -3.46
C ARG A 544 4.98 -14.73 -2.73
N ASN A 545 5.56 -13.78 -3.48
CA ASN A 545 6.23 -12.60 -2.92
C ASN A 545 5.33 -11.83 -1.96
N ALA A 546 4.07 -11.58 -2.34
CA ALA A 546 3.12 -10.88 -1.47
C ALA A 546 2.71 -11.72 -0.24
N ILE A 547 2.53 -13.03 -0.40
CA ILE A 547 2.13 -13.91 0.71
C ILE A 547 3.27 -14.10 1.71
N GLU A 548 4.54 -14.00 1.32
CA GLU A 548 5.69 -14.09 2.23
C GLU A 548 6.16 -12.74 2.80
N ALA A 549 5.75 -11.62 2.20
CA ALA A 549 6.17 -10.30 2.66
C ALA A 549 5.73 -10.02 4.10
N ILE A 550 6.59 -9.35 4.85
CA ILE A 550 6.37 -8.92 6.24
C ILE A 550 6.73 -7.43 6.39
N ASP A 551 6.75 -6.90 7.63
CA ASP A 551 6.84 -5.45 7.89
C ASP A 551 8.03 -4.74 7.17
N PRO A 552 9.27 -5.28 7.16
CA PRO A 552 10.39 -4.66 6.45
C PRO A 552 10.20 -4.59 4.92
N ASP A 553 9.41 -5.49 4.34
CA ASP A 553 9.25 -5.59 2.89
C ASP A 553 8.27 -4.54 2.33
N ILE A 554 7.49 -3.85 3.19
CA ILE A 554 6.57 -2.78 2.78
C ILE A 554 7.36 -1.54 2.38
N ARG A 555 7.56 -1.33 1.08
CA ARG A 555 8.32 -0.18 0.55
C ARG A 555 7.49 1.10 0.53
N LEU A 556 6.21 1.00 0.17
CA LEU A 556 5.32 2.15 0.03
C LEU A 556 3.86 1.69 0.10
N VAL A 557 3.03 2.48 0.77
CA VAL A 557 1.58 2.35 0.80
C VAL A 557 0.99 3.68 0.39
N VAL A 558 0.18 3.64 -0.66
CA VAL A 558 -0.47 4.79 -1.25
C VAL A 558 -1.99 4.64 -1.08
N VAL A 559 -2.65 5.66 -0.55
CA VAL A 559 -4.11 5.72 -0.46
C VAL A 559 -4.58 6.92 -1.24
N GLY A 560 -5.39 6.70 -2.27
CA GLY A 560 -5.92 7.82 -3.04
C GLY A 560 -4.86 8.68 -3.72
N GLY A 561 -3.72 8.10 -4.07
CA GLY A 561 -2.54 8.79 -4.61
C GLY A 561 -1.61 9.43 -3.59
N LEU A 562 -1.92 9.46 -2.30
CA LEU A 562 -1.00 9.99 -1.29
C LEU A 562 -0.10 8.89 -0.72
N PRO A 563 1.22 9.09 -0.65
CA PRO A 563 2.12 8.20 0.09
C PRO A 563 1.86 8.35 1.60
N VAL A 564 1.36 7.31 2.26
CA VAL A 564 1.01 7.38 3.70
C VAL A 564 2.10 6.76 4.57
N PHE A 565 2.70 5.66 4.10
CA PHE A 565 3.64 4.87 4.88
C PHE A 565 4.62 4.14 3.96
N GLY A 566 5.89 4.00 4.35
CA GLY A 566 6.86 3.25 3.54
C GLY A 566 8.29 3.33 4.04
N ASP A 567 9.22 2.99 3.16
CA ASP A 567 10.64 3.19 3.39
C ASP A 567 10.99 4.67 3.44
N VAL A 568 11.98 4.99 4.27
CA VAL A 568 12.37 6.38 4.55
C VAL A 568 12.80 7.13 3.28
N ASP A 569 13.52 6.46 2.38
CA ASP A 569 14.02 7.05 1.14
C ASP A 569 12.88 7.40 0.16
N ILE A 570 11.92 6.49 -0.04
CA ILE A 570 10.75 6.72 -0.90
C ILE A 570 9.84 7.80 -0.30
N MET A 571 9.56 7.72 1.00
CA MET A 571 8.69 8.70 1.66
C MET A 571 9.31 10.10 1.61
N GLN A 572 10.61 10.25 1.89
CA GLN A 572 11.31 11.54 1.79
C GLN A 572 11.48 12.05 0.36
N ALA A 573 11.42 11.14 -0.63
CA ALA A 573 11.30 11.55 -2.01
C ALA A 573 9.96 12.24 -2.21
N MET A 574 8.87 11.55 -1.88
CA MET A 574 7.52 11.97 -2.28
C MET A 574 6.90 13.06 -1.40
N ASP A 575 7.41 13.26 -0.19
CA ASP A 575 6.82 14.13 0.83
C ASP A 575 7.89 14.75 1.75
N ASP A 576 7.71 16.03 2.11
CA ASP A 576 8.63 16.82 2.93
C ASP A 576 8.28 16.87 4.43
N GLU A 577 7.12 16.33 4.85
CA GLU A 577 6.65 16.38 6.26
C GLU A 577 6.72 15.03 7.00
N VAL A 578 7.41 14.04 6.42
CA VAL A 578 7.43 12.66 6.94
C VAL A 578 8.14 12.50 8.31
N GLU A 579 7.58 11.64 9.15
CA GLU A 579 8.17 11.20 10.43
C GLU A 579 8.74 9.78 10.33
N VAL A 580 9.99 9.62 10.77
CA VAL A 580 10.67 8.32 10.81
C VAL A 580 10.26 7.54 12.06
N ILE A 581 9.84 6.30 11.87
CA ILE A 581 9.52 5.30 12.89
C ILE A 581 10.66 4.29 12.97
N GLU A 582 11.23 4.17 14.15
CA GLU A 582 12.31 3.20 14.45
C GLU A 582 11.71 1.85 14.86
N ALA A 583 12.13 0.77 14.21
CA ALA A 583 11.74 -0.61 14.51
C ALA A 583 12.95 -1.48 14.89
N GLU A 584 12.71 -2.74 15.28
CA GLU A 584 13.80 -3.67 15.53
C GLU A 584 14.42 -4.14 14.20
N GLY A 585 15.59 -3.57 13.86
CA GLY A 585 16.37 -3.99 12.69
C GLY A 585 16.02 -3.26 11.38
N PHE A 586 15.02 -2.39 11.36
CA PHE A 586 14.63 -1.61 10.18
C PHE A 586 13.99 -0.26 10.58
N ARG A 587 13.75 0.60 9.60
CA ARG A 587 13.11 1.91 9.77
C ARG A 587 12.06 2.13 8.71
N LYS A 588 10.99 2.82 9.08
CA LYS A 588 9.91 3.23 8.17
C LYS A 588 9.65 4.71 8.35
N ALA A 589 8.92 5.31 7.43
CA ALA A 589 8.44 6.67 7.54
C ALA A 589 6.94 6.73 7.26
N THR A 590 6.28 7.72 7.84
CA THR A 590 4.85 7.98 7.63
C THR A 590 4.61 9.47 7.59
N ASP A 591 3.64 9.88 6.79
CA ASP A 591 2.93 11.13 7.03
C ASP A 591 1.49 10.79 7.41
N ILE A 592 1.14 11.17 8.64
CA ILE A 592 -0.21 11.01 9.13
C ILE A 592 -0.93 12.35 9.27
N THR A 593 -0.29 13.46 8.93
CA THR A 593 -0.82 14.81 9.10
C THR A 593 -1.55 15.31 7.87
N TYR A 594 -2.72 15.92 8.07
CA TYR A 594 -3.55 16.38 6.95
C TYR A 594 -4.14 17.75 7.26
N ASP A 595 -3.78 18.73 6.47
CA ASP A 595 -4.41 20.04 6.50
C ASP A 595 -5.88 19.95 6.09
N GLY A 596 -6.75 20.57 6.90
CA GLY A 596 -8.18 20.61 6.63
C GLY A 596 -9.00 19.42 7.13
N VAL A 597 -8.37 18.35 7.62
CA VAL A 597 -9.10 17.23 8.25
C VAL A 597 -9.20 17.47 9.77
N PRO A 598 -10.39 17.30 10.41
CA PRO A 598 -10.53 17.52 11.85
C PRO A 598 -9.52 16.69 12.66
N GLU A 599 -8.86 17.30 13.66
CA GLU A 599 -7.89 16.65 14.58
C GLU A 599 -6.73 15.88 13.90
N ALA A 600 -6.55 16.07 12.59
CA ALA A 600 -5.56 15.39 11.76
C ALA A 600 -4.18 16.06 11.74
N GLN A 601 -3.96 17.06 12.58
CA GLN A 601 -2.71 17.84 12.64
C GLN A 601 -1.69 17.27 13.61
N GLN A 602 -2.10 16.31 14.44
CA GLN A 602 -1.21 15.67 15.39
C GLN A 602 -0.20 14.80 14.65
N THR A 603 1.08 14.95 14.96
CA THR A 603 2.16 14.12 14.40
C THR A 603 2.15 12.72 15.02
N PHE A 604 2.80 11.72 14.40
CA PHE A 604 3.01 10.39 14.96
C PHE A 604 3.64 10.45 16.35
N ALA A 605 4.68 11.28 16.54
CA ALA A 605 5.32 11.44 17.84
C ALA A 605 4.34 11.97 18.91
N GLU A 606 3.50 12.93 18.57
CA GLU A 606 2.50 13.49 19.48
C GLU A 606 1.38 12.48 19.78
N MET A 607 0.90 11.76 18.77
CA MET A 607 -0.11 10.70 18.88
C MET A 607 0.40 9.59 19.80
N PHE A 608 1.63 9.12 19.58
CA PHE A 608 2.20 8.04 20.38
C PHE A 608 2.50 8.48 21.82
N ALA A 609 2.94 9.73 22.03
CA ALA A 609 3.11 10.29 23.37
C ALA A 609 1.79 10.34 24.15
N TYR A 610 0.69 10.72 23.49
CA TYR A 610 -0.65 10.67 24.08
C TYR A 610 -1.04 9.24 24.50
N LEU A 611 -0.82 8.26 23.61
CA LEU A 611 -1.12 6.85 23.90
C LEU A 611 -0.31 6.30 25.08
N GLN A 612 0.96 6.67 25.18
CA GLN A 612 1.81 6.32 26.32
C GLN A 612 1.32 6.95 27.62
N GLU A 613 0.88 8.22 27.59
CA GLU A 613 0.35 8.91 28.77
C GLU A 613 -0.93 8.25 29.28
N CYS A 614 -1.89 7.93 28.40
CA CYS A 614 -3.13 7.29 28.83
C CYS A 614 -2.97 5.82 29.25
N ASN A 615 -1.92 5.14 28.78
CA ASN A 615 -1.59 3.78 29.19
C ASN A 615 -0.77 3.72 30.50
N GLU A 616 -0.33 4.86 31.06
CA GLU A 616 0.54 4.88 32.23
C GLU A 616 -0.06 4.12 33.42
N GLY A 617 0.70 3.13 33.93
CA GLY A 617 0.32 2.33 35.10
C GLY A 617 -0.72 1.23 34.81
N LYS A 618 -1.06 0.97 33.55
CA LYS A 618 -1.92 -0.15 33.13
C LYS A 618 -1.13 -1.44 32.97
N SER A 619 -1.83 -2.56 33.10
CA SER A 619 -1.23 -3.91 32.96
C SER A 619 -1.19 -4.41 31.53
N VAL A 620 -2.10 -3.92 30.68
CA VAL A 620 -2.11 -4.21 29.25
C VAL A 620 -1.38 -3.07 28.54
N PRO A 621 -0.25 -3.35 27.84
CA PRO A 621 0.47 -2.31 27.13
C PRO A 621 -0.29 -1.87 25.89
N ILE A 622 0.10 -0.73 25.32
CA ILE A 622 -0.28 -0.38 23.94
C ILE A 622 0.38 -1.39 22.99
N GLU A 623 -0.37 -1.82 21.99
CA GLU A 623 0.08 -2.69 20.92
C GLU A 623 1.32 -2.12 20.20
N TYR A 624 2.24 -3.01 19.84
CA TYR A 624 3.39 -2.64 19.03
C TYR A 624 2.97 -2.52 17.56
N LEU A 625 3.48 -1.53 16.84
CA LEU A 625 3.03 -1.25 15.47
C LEU A 625 3.32 -2.41 14.50
N PHE A 626 4.52 -2.99 14.58
CA PHE A 626 5.01 -4.01 13.66
C PHE A 626 4.86 -5.42 14.20
N THR A 627 4.71 -6.42 13.33
CA THR A 627 4.69 -7.83 13.76
C THR A 627 6.10 -8.35 14.00
N LEU A 628 7.04 -8.06 13.09
CA LEU A 628 8.46 -8.34 13.30
C LEU A 628 8.99 -7.54 14.51
N GLY A 629 9.67 -8.22 15.43
CA GLY A 629 10.13 -7.65 16.71
C GLY A 629 9.10 -7.73 17.85
N ASP A 630 7.86 -8.18 17.60
CA ASP A 630 6.89 -8.43 18.66
C ASP A 630 7.05 -9.83 19.25
N GLU A 631 8.04 -10.01 20.13
CA GLU A 631 8.24 -11.29 20.83
C GLU A 631 6.98 -11.76 21.60
N ARG A 632 6.16 -10.82 22.08
CA ARG A 632 4.93 -11.15 22.81
C ARG A 632 3.90 -11.77 21.88
N TYR A 633 3.72 -11.24 20.67
CA TYR A 633 2.78 -11.78 19.68
C TYR A 633 3.05 -13.26 19.42
N PHE A 634 4.30 -13.61 19.08
CA PHE A 634 4.69 -14.99 18.81
C PHE A 634 4.65 -15.88 20.06
N ASP A 635 5.07 -15.39 21.23
CA ASP A 635 4.99 -16.15 22.48
C ASP A 635 3.55 -16.54 22.84
N VAL A 636 2.59 -15.62 22.66
CA VAL A 636 1.17 -15.89 22.95
C VAL A 636 0.62 -16.97 22.02
N LEU A 637 0.88 -16.88 20.71
CA LEU A 637 0.45 -17.89 19.73
C LEU A 637 1.11 -19.26 20.00
N ASN A 638 2.41 -19.28 20.28
CA ASN A 638 3.17 -20.52 20.50
C ASN A 638 2.81 -21.23 21.82
N ARG A 639 2.35 -20.49 22.83
CA ARG A 639 1.89 -21.07 24.11
C ARG A 639 0.39 -21.38 24.16
N SER A 640 -0.39 -20.84 23.23
CA SER A 640 -1.85 -21.01 23.24
C SER A 640 -2.24 -22.47 23.00
N LEU A 641 -3.03 -23.03 23.92
CA LEU A 641 -3.49 -24.43 23.85
C LEU A 641 -4.41 -24.67 22.65
N THR A 642 -5.27 -23.70 22.34
CA THR A 642 -6.22 -23.75 21.24
C THR A 642 -5.55 -23.52 19.90
N PHE A 643 -4.70 -22.49 19.78
CA PHE A 643 -4.01 -22.21 18.53
C PHE A 643 -3.14 -23.41 18.09
N GLN A 644 -2.52 -24.10 19.05
CA GLN A 644 -1.66 -25.27 18.83
C GLN A 644 -2.42 -26.61 18.91
N LYS A 645 -3.76 -26.62 18.94
CA LYS A 645 -4.55 -27.84 19.19
C LYS A 645 -4.35 -28.90 18.09
N ASP A 646 -3.80 -30.04 18.49
CA ASP A 646 -3.49 -31.19 17.62
C ASP A 646 -2.49 -30.88 16.47
N ARG A 647 -1.75 -29.78 16.57
CA ARG A 647 -0.82 -29.29 15.53
C ARG A 647 0.39 -28.56 16.15
N THR A 648 1.29 -28.06 15.32
CA THR A 648 2.42 -27.23 15.75
C THR A 648 2.65 -26.17 14.70
N ILE A 649 2.08 -24.99 14.94
CA ILE A 649 2.20 -23.81 14.09
C ILE A 649 3.36 -22.98 14.62
N ASP A 650 4.35 -22.67 13.78
CA ASP A 650 5.49 -21.81 14.13
C ASP A 650 5.65 -20.70 13.09
N LEU A 651 4.73 -19.72 13.14
CA LEU A 651 4.70 -18.63 12.17
C LEU A 651 6.02 -17.85 12.13
N TRP A 652 6.74 -17.76 13.26
CA TRP A 652 8.03 -17.07 13.31
C TRP A 652 9.04 -17.75 12.38
N SER A 653 9.30 -19.04 12.60
CA SER A 653 10.28 -19.78 11.80
C SER A 653 9.85 -19.94 10.35
N ASP A 654 8.55 -19.99 10.08
CA ASP A 654 8.03 -20.19 8.72
C ASP A 654 8.09 -18.90 7.88
N TYR A 655 7.92 -17.70 8.48
CA TYR A 655 7.78 -16.44 7.72
C TYR A 655 8.63 -15.24 8.19
N TYR A 656 8.98 -15.17 9.48
CA TYR A 656 9.60 -13.97 10.07
C TYR A 656 11.09 -14.13 10.43
N ASP A 657 11.62 -15.36 10.42
CA ASP A 657 13.05 -15.65 10.66
C ASP A 657 13.89 -15.34 9.42
N ILE A 658 14.02 -14.04 9.13
CA ILE A 658 14.68 -13.50 7.93
C ILE A 658 15.94 -12.72 8.31
N GLU A 659 16.87 -12.59 7.37
CA GLU A 659 18.06 -11.75 7.53
C GLU A 659 17.82 -10.37 6.90
N LEU A 660 18.13 -9.31 7.65
CA LEU A 660 18.10 -7.93 7.18
C LEU A 660 19.53 -7.39 7.03
N ASP A 661 19.76 -6.55 6.02
CA ASP A 661 21.01 -5.83 5.83
C ASP A 661 21.15 -4.63 6.80
N GLU A 662 22.23 -3.87 6.67
CA GLU A 662 22.50 -2.72 7.56
C GLU A 662 21.51 -1.57 7.43
N ASN A 663 20.76 -1.52 6.33
CA ASN A 663 19.73 -0.51 6.06
C ASN A 663 18.33 -1.00 6.49
N GLY A 664 18.21 -2.27 6.87
CA GLY A 664 16.96 -2.89 7.29
C GLY A 664 16.14 -3.48 6.14
N HIS A 665 16.77 -3.76 5.00
CA HIS A 665 16.15 -4.44 3.86
C HIS A 665 16.44 -5.93 3.89
N ARG A 666 15.54 -6.75 3.33
CA ARG A 666 15.70 -8.19 3.27
C ARG A 666 16.92 -8.57 2.44
N VAL A 667 17.81 -9.38 3.01
CA VAL A 667 18.95 -9.93 2.27
C VAL A 667 18.43 -10.85 1.17
N GLY A 668 18.86 -10.59 -0.07
CA GLY A 668 18.43 -11.33 -1.26
C GLY A 668 17.21 -10.75 -1.98
N GLY A 669 16.56 -9.71 -1.42
CA GLY A 669 15.60 -8.88 -2.13
C GLY A 669 16.28 -7.92 -3.11
N THR A 670 15.50 -7.35 -4.04
CA THR A 670 16.00 -6.37 -5.04
C THR A 670 16.43 -5.05 -4.43
N VAL A 671 16.02 -4.77 -3.19
CA VAL A 671 16.38 -3.55 -2.45
C VAL A 671 17.64 -3.74 -1.60
N GLY A 672 17.96 -4.98 -1.20
CA GLY A 672 19.10 -5.27 -0.35
C GLY A 672 20.41 -4.76 -0.96
N GLY A 673 21.07 -3.81 -0.29
CA GLY A 673 22.28 -3.14 -0.78
C GLY A 673 22.10 -2.12 -1.92
N ALA A 674 20.87 -1.73 -2.25
CA ALA A 674 20.62 -0.63 -3.19
C ALA A 674 20.94 0.73 -2.54
N ASP A 675 21.49 1.66 -3.33
CA ASP A 675 21.66 3.04 -2.89
C ASP A 675 20.29 3.70 -2.65
N PRO A 676 20.17 4.64 -1.68
CA PRO A 676 18.95 5.39 -1.48
C PRO A 676 18.51 6.11 -2.75
N ILE A 677 17.20 6.24 -2.94
CA ILE A 677 16.64 6.96 -4.09
C ILE A 677 17.14 8.42 -4.09
N GLU A 678 17.92 8.80 -5.11
CA GLU A 678 18.29 10.20 -5.34
C GLU A 678 17.17 10.95 -6.08
N THR A 679 16.23 11.55 -5.34
CA THR A 679 15.25 12.47 -5.91
C THR A 679 15.44 13.88 -5.38
N ASN A 680 15.85 14.80 -6.26
CA ASN A 680 15.86 16.24 -5.96
C ASN A 680 14.43 16.80 -6.03
N LEU A 681 13.59 16.49 -5.03
CA LEU A 681 12.23 17.02 -4.93
C LEU A 681 12.15 18.39 -4.21
N THR A 682 13.29 18.92 -3.74
CA THR A 682 13.42 20.29 -3.22
C THR A 682 14.40 21.14 -4.03
N GLY A 683 14.06 21.45 -5.28
CA GLY A 683 14.96 22.16 -6.20
C GLY A 683 14.24 22.98 -7.27
N ASN A 684 13.90 24.22 -6.92
CA ASN A 684 13.44 25.33 -7.76
C ASN A 684 13.77 25.24 -9.28
N SER A 685 12.75 25.53 -10.10
CA SER A 685 12.79 25.69 -11.56
C SER A 685 14.09 26.31 -12.11
N GLY A 686 14.69 25.66 -13.12
CA GLY A 686 15.98 26.12 -13.64
C GLY A 686 16.52 25.41 -14.88
N ASN A 687 15.84 25.60 -16.01
CA ASN A 687 16.40 25.58 -17.38
C ASN A 687 16.67 24.21 -18.03
N GLY A 688 15.86 23.91 -19.04
CA GLY A 688 16.05 22.77 -19.94
C GLY A 688 17.44 22.76 -20.60
N GLY A 689 18.06 21.59 -20.55
CA GLY A 689 19.27 21.27 -21.28
C GLY A 689 19.34 19.77 -21.50
N ASN A 690 19.12 19.34 -22.74
CA ASN A 690 19.46 17.99 -23.20
C ASN A 690 20.93 17.70 -22.85
N ASN A 691 21.15 16.83 -21.87
CA ASN A 691 22.35 16.02 -21.67
C ASN A 691 22.05 14.99 -20.57
N ALA A 692 21.33 13.93 -20.93
CA ALA A 692 21.49 12.68 -20.19
C ALA A 692 22.93 12.20 -20.43
N PRO A 693 23.75 11.95 -19.40
CA PRO A 693 24.97 11.18 -19.59
C PRO A 693 24.54 9.77 -19.97
N ALA A 694 24.85 9.35 -21.21
CA ALA A 694 24.73 7.95 -21.58
C ALA A 694 25.67 7.14 -20.67
N THR A 695 25.11 6.26 -19.87
CA THR A 695 25.85 5.23 -19.13
C THR A 695 26.59 4.38 -20.17
N PRO A 696 27.94 4.33 -20.17
CA PRO A 696 28.65 3.47 -21.10
C PRO A 696 28.42 2.00 -20.68
N PRO A 697 28.30 1.06 -21.64
CA PRO A 697 28.17 -0.35 -21.32
C PRO A 697 29.40 -0.85 -20.55
N PRO A 698 29.25 -1.82 -19.63
CA PRO A 698 30.35 -2.31 -18.82
C PRO A 698 31.42 -3.00 -19.68
N GLU A 699 32.69 -2.62 -19.50
CA GLU A 699 33.84 -3.36 -20.06
C GLU A 699 34.12 -4.60 -19.19
N LEU A 700 33.74 -5.78 -19.67
CA LEU A 700 34.07 -7.05 -19.00
C LEU A 700 35.50 -7.52 -19.36
N PRO A 701 36.25 -8.15 -18.42
CA PRO A 701 37.54 -8.74 -18.73
C PRO A 701 37.43 -9.98 -19.63
N THR A 702 38.51 -10.26 -20.37
CA THR A 702 38.66 -11.33 -21.38
C THR A 702 38.11 -12.69 -20.95
N THR A 703 37.26 -13.27 -21.80
CA THR A 703 36.53 -14.55 -21.66
C THR A 703 37.37 -15.72 -21.12
N PHE A 704 36.86 -16.43 -20.10
CA PHE A 704 37.40 -17.70 -19.62
C PHE A 704 36.98 -18.88 -20.52
N SER A 705 37.78 -19.96 -20.55
CA SER A 705 37.48 -21.17 -21.33
C SER A 705 36.32 -21.97 -20.71
N THR A 706 35.27 -22.26 -21.49
CA THR A 706 34.10 -23.06 -21.08
C THR A 706 34.25 -24.54 -21.47
N PHE A 707 33.56 -25.45 -20.76
CA PHE A 707 33.50 -26.89 -21.07
C PHE A 707 32.16 -27.26 -21.74
N GLY A 708 32.22 -28.06 -22.82
CA GLY A 708 31.09 -28.44 -23.72
C GLY A 708 30.01 -29.37 -23.13
N PRO A 709 29.09 -29.90 -23.97
CA PRO A 709 27.66 -29.89 -23.69
C PRO A 709 27.25 -30.97 -22.68
N ARG A 710 26.50 -30.56 -21.66
CA ARG A 710 25.77 -31.44 -20.74
C ARG A 710 24.40 -30.83 -20.49
N GLY A 711 23.41 -31.33 -21.22
CA GLY A 711 22.04 -30.81 -21.28
C GLY A 711 21.46 -30.33 -19.95
N GLY A 712 20.93 -29.11 -19.99
CA GLY A 712 20.44 -28.32 -18.86
C GLY A 712 19.08 -28.75 -18.30
N TYR A 713 18.99 -29.97 -17.75
CA TYR A 713 17.78 -30.41 -17.02
C TYR A 713 18.01 -30.77 -15.55
N ILE A 714 19.24 -30.72 -15.04
CA ILE A 714 19.52 -31.08 -13.64
C ILE A 714 20.56 -30.09 -13.08
N PRO A 715 20.30 -29.41 -11.96
CA PRO A 715 21.32 -28.65 -11.25
C PRO A 715 22.51 -29.55 -10.93
N HIS A 716 23.73 -29.10 -11.23
CA HIS A 716 24.95 -29.85 -10.96
C HIS A 716 25.82 -29.07 -9.99
N PRO A 717 26.35 -29.69 -8.92
CA PRO A 717 27.36 -29.05 -8.09
C PRO A 717 28.63 -28.82 -8.93
N THR A 718 29.02 -27.56 -9.11
CA THR A 718 30.30 -27.17 -9.74
C THR A 718 31.24 -26.59 -8.68
N THR A 719 32.55 -26.69 -8.88
CA THR A 719 33.53 -26.03 -8.01
C THR A 719 34.10 -24.78 -8.70
N ILE A 720 34.63 -23.82 -7.92
CA ILE A 720 35.25 -22.59 -8.45
C ILE A 720 36.38 -22.88 -9.46
N SER A 721 37.05 -24.04 -9.34
CA SER A 721 38.07 -24.49 -10.30
C SER A 721 37.52 -25.00 -11.64
N ASP A 722 36.21 -25.23 -11.76
CA ASP A 722 35.58 -25.86 -12.94
C ASP A 722 35.03 -24.84 -13.96
N GLY A 723 34.92 -23.55 -13.62
CA GLY A 723 34.51 -22.47 -14.52
C GLY A 723 32.99 -22.34 -14.78
N ILE A 724 32.60 -21.31 -15.55
CA ILE A 724 31.20 -20.96 -15.90
C ILE A 724 30.75 -21.79 -17.11
N HIS A 725 29.48 -22.21 -17.12
CA HIS A 725 28.85 -22.87 -18.27
C HIS A 725 28.11 -21.83 -19.12
N ILE A 726 28.61 -21.61 -20.34
CA ILE A 726 28.02 -20.71 -21.33
C ILE A 726 28.08 -21.43 -22.69
N GLU A 727 26.95 -21.53 -23.37
CA GLU A 727 26.83 -22.16 -24.69
C GLU A 727 26.49 -21.13 -25.78
N ASP A 728 27.02 -21.37 -26.99
CA ASP A 728 26.69 -20.62 -28.19
C ASP A 728 25.27 -20.95 -28.65
N CYS A 729 24.42 -19.94 -28.73
CA CYS A 729 23.03 -20.10 -29.16
C CYS A 729 22.87 -19.80 -30.66
N LEU A 730 22.61 -20.82 -31.47
CA LEU A 730 22.39 -20.69 -32.92
C LEU A 730 20.88 -20.68 -33.22
N SER A 731 20.30 -19.48 -33.32
CA SER A 731 18.88 -19.34 -33.72
C SER A 731 18.71 -19.40 -35.24
N ASP A 732 17.66 -20.09 -35.72
CA ASP A 732 17.25 -20.05 -37.12
C ASP A 732 16.59 -18.69 -37.40
N PHE A 733 17.22 -17.87 -38.25
CA PHE A 733 16.91 -16.46 -38.51
C PHE A 733 15.55 -16.18 -39.19
N GLU A 734 14.62 -17.15 -39.26
CA GLU A 734 13.32 -16.99 -39.91
C GLU A 734 12.20 -16.47 -38.98
N ASN A 735 12.43 -16.35 -37.66
CA ASN A 735 11.38 -16.00 -36.66
C ASN A 735 11.55 -14.64 -35.95
N GLY A 736 12.19 -13.64 -36.57
CA GLY A 736 12.17 -12.25 -36.08
C GLY A 736 13.27 -11.84 -35.09
N MET A 737 14.37 -12.60 -35.00
CA MET A 737 15.55 -12.25 -34.20
C MET A 737 16.50 -11.29 -34.97
N PRO A 738 17.24 -10.38 -34.29
CA PRO A 738 18.18 -9.48 -34.96
C PRO A 738 19.38 -10.24 -35.58
N GLN A 739 19.92 -9.75 -36.70
CA GLN A 739 21.13 -10.30 -37.32
C GLN A 739 22.37 -9.98 -36.46
N VAL A 740 23.17 -11.00 -36.12
CA VAL A 740 24.45 -10.85 -35.41
C VAL A 740 25.47 -10.15 -36.33
N SER A 741 26.12 -9.07 -35.89
CA SER A 741 27.12 -8.35 -36.68
C SER A 741 28.48 -9.09 -36.66
N GLU A 742 29.37 -8.72 -37.58
CA GLU A 742 30.71 -9.32 -37.66
C GLU A 742 31.53 -8.96 -36.40
N GLY A 743 31.73 -9.93 -35.51
CA GLY A 743 32.42 -9.76 -34.22
C GLY A 743 31.54 -9.90 -32.97
N GLU A 744 30.24 -10.17 -33.13
CA GLU A 744 29.29 -10.36 -32.02
C GLU A 744 28.90 -11.85 -31.89
N MET A 745 28.47 -12.28 -30.70
CA MET A 745 27.97 -13.64 -30.42
C MET A 745 26.77 -13.61 -29.46
N ILE A 746 25.90 -14.64 -29.51
CA ILE A 746 24.71 -14.79 -28.63
C ILE A 746 24.98 -15.94 -27.65
N LEU A 747 24.85 -15.67 -26.35
CA LEU A 747 25.22 -16.59 -25.27
C LEU A 747 24.03 -16.97 -24.38
N CYS A 748 24.04 -18.20 -23.87
CA CYS A 748 23.02 -18.76 -22.97
C CYS A 748 23.69 -19.45 -21.76
N GLY A 749 23.37 -19.07 -20.49
CA GLY A 749 23.99 -19.67 -19.28
C GLY A 749 23.87 -18.87 -17.97
N SER A 750 24.33 -19.43 -16.83
CA SER A 750 24.10 -18.92 -15.45
C SER A 750 25.33 -18.32 -14.73
N ILE A 751 25.09 -17.20 -14.02
CA ILE A 751 25.79 -16.46 -12.94
C ILE A 751 27.33 -16.29 -13.02
N LEU A 752 27.76 -15.02 -13.02
CA LEU A 752 29.12 -14.55 -12.71
C LEU A 752 29.09 -13.79 -11.37
N ILE A 753 29.94 -14.19 -10.42
CA ILE A 753 30.23 -13.42 -9.20
C ILE A 753 31.70 -13.03 -9.27
N VAL A 754 31.99 -11.73 -9.33
CA VAL A 754 33.36 -11.22 -9.27
C VAL A 754 33.63 -10.79 -7.83
N MET A 755 34.70 -11.32 -7.25
CA MET A 755 35.12 -10.99 -5.89
C MET A 755 36.50 -10.34 -5.92
N GLU A 756 36.69 -9.26 -5.16
CA GLU A 756 37.98 -8.62 -4.96
C GLU A 756 38.50 -8.84 -3.52
N ASP A 757 39.83 -8.91 -3.39
CA ASP A 757 40.52 -9.03 -2.11
C ASP A 757 40.43 -7.70 -1.34
N THR A 758 39.95 -7.72 -0.09
CA THR A 758 40.02 -6.54 0.79
C THR A 758 41.44 -6.30 1.31
N ASP A 759 41.72 -5.08 1.80
CA ASP A 759 43.02 -4.68 2.37
C ASP A 759 43.43 -5.48 3.65
N GLU A 760 42.56 -6.33 4.19
CA GLU A 760 42.79 -7.15 5.40
C GLU A 760 43.27 -8.59 5.10
N CYS A 761 44.08 -8.80 4.06
CA CYS A 761 44.66 -10.12 3.80
C CYS A 761 45.71 -10.52 4.85
N ILE A 762 45.45 -11.60 5.61
CA ILE A 762 46.43 -12.17 6.55
C ILE A 762 47.25 -13.24 5.81
N SER A 763 48.54 -12.98 5.61
CA SER A 763 49.49 -13.96 5.07
C SER A 763 50.30 -14.65 6.17
N SER A 764 50.38 -15.99 6.14
CA SER A 764 51.31 -16.76 6.96
C SER A 764 52.04 -17.80 6.10
N TRP A 765 53.32 -18.06 6.41
CA TRP A 765 54.24 -18.85 5.57
C TRP A 765 53.89 -20.35 5.42
N PHE A 766 52.76 -20.81 5.96
CA PHE A 766 52.32 -22.22 5.88
C PHE A 766 50.82 -22.40 5.56
N MET A 767 50.07 -21.35 5.21
CA MET A 767 48.69 -21.46 4.72
C MET A 767 48.40 -20.46 3.59
N THR A 768 47.45 -20.84 2.73
CA THR A 768 46.80 -20.00 1.71
C THR A 768 46.38 -18.65 2.27
N GLN A 769 46.47 -17.60 1.44
CA GLN A 769 46.06 -16.24 1.74
C GLN A 769 44.58 -16.26 2.17
N PHE A 770 44.28 -15.78 3.39
CA PHE A 770 42.90 -15.55 3.81
C PHE A 770 42.65 -14.05 3.69
N CYS A 771 41.86 -13.70 2.69
CA CYS A 771 41.32 -12.36 2.50
C CYS A 771 39.84 -12.41 2.85
N ASN A 772 39.32 -11.36 3.48
CA ASN A 772 37.89 -11.08 3.33
C ASN A 772 37.69 -10.67 1.88
N LEU A 773 36.69 -11.25 1.24
CA LEU A 773 36.38 -11.01 -0.17
C LEU A 773 35.08 -10.19 -0.21
N GLU A 774 35.08 -9.10 -0.95
CA GLU A 774 33.88 -8.31 -1.24
C GLU A 774 33.41 -8.61 -2.66
N VAL A 775 32.09 -8.58 -2.87
CA VAL A 775 31.49 -8.74 -4.20
C VAL A 775 31.69 -7.41 -4.93
N SER A 776 32.48 -7.42 -6.00
CA SER A 776 32.75 -6.21 -6.77
C SER A 776 31.68 -5.96 -7.84
N ASP A 777 31.08 -7.02 -8.38
CA ASP A 777 30.02 -6.94 -9.38
C ASP A 777 29.28 -8.30 -9.50
N SER A 778 27.99 -8.25 -9.87
CA SER A 778 27.20 -9.44 -10.21
C SER A 778 26.13 -9.09 -11.24
N PHE A 779 25.94 -9.95 -12.24
CA PHE A 779 24.82 -9.83 -13.17
C PHE A 779 24.21 -11.21 -13.47
N THR A 780 22.89 -11.20 -13.71
CA THR A 780 22.10 -12.40 -13.96
C THR A 780 21.53 -12.36 -15.37
N VAL A 781 21.64 -13.46 -16.12
CA VAL A 781 20.84 -13.68 -17.34
C VAL A 781 19.65 -14.55 -16.94
N PRO A 782 18.39 -14.09 -17.11
CA PRO A 782 17.21 -14.85 -16.71
C PRO A 782 17.14 -16.22 -17.42
N GLY A 783 16.88 -17.29 -16.66
CA GLY A 783 16.80 -18.65 -17.20
C GLY A 783 15.61 -18.91 -18.16
N ARG A 784 14.74 -17.93 -18.40
CA ARG A 784 13.58 -18.05 -19.31
C ARG A 784 13.91 -17.81 -20.80
N VAL A 785 15.14 -17.44 -21.15
CA VAL A 785 15.53 -17.11 -22.53
C VAL A 785 15.68 -18.33 -23.44
N CYS A 786 15.69 -19.56 -22.89
CA CYS A 786 15.88 -20.81 -23.66
C CYS A 786 14.80 -21.85 -23.35
N THR A 787 14.18 -22.44 -24.38
CA THR A 787 13.33 -23.62 -24.23
C THR A 787 13.75 -24.72 -25.20
N ASP A 788 13.82 -25.96 -24.72
CA ASP A 788 14.02 -27.14 -25.55
C ASP A 788 12.70 -27.44 -26.29
N ALA A 789 12.68 -27.26 -27.62
CA ALA A 789 11.54 -27.72 -28.41
C ALA A 789 11.56 -29.26 -28.41
N MET A 790 10.46 -29.91 -28.03
CA MET A 790 10.30 -31.37 -28.17
C MET A 790 10.58 -31.80 -29.63
N ILE A 791 11.81 -32.24 -29.94
CA ILE A 791 12.18 -32.79 -31.24
C ILE A 791 12.59 -34.25 -31.08
N THR A 792 11.68 -35.13 -31.50
CA THR A 792 11.97 -36.53 -31.75
C THR A 792 12.82 -36.68 -33.02
N SER A 793 14.15 -36.78 -32.92
CA SER A 793 15.01 -37.70 -33.72
C SER A 793 16.48 -37.24 -33.82
N SER A 794 17.37 -38.04 -33.24
CA SER A 794 18.72 -38.49 -33.68
C SER A 794 19.72 -37.62 -34.48
N ASP A 795 19.53 -36.33 -34.69
CA ASP A 795 20.58 -35.46 -35.25
C ASP A 795 20.86 -34.30 -34.27
N GLU A 796 22.15 -33.96 -34.11
CA GLU A 796 22.87 -33.11 -33.15
C GLU A 796 22.10 -32.01 -32.36
N GLU A 797 22.58 -31.73 -31.14
CA GLU A 797 22.05 -30.84 -30.08
C GLU A 797 21.83 -29.38 -30.52
N TRP A 798 20.64 -28.79 -30.26
CA TRP A 798 20.37 -27.35 -30.48
C TRP A 798 19.45 -26.77 -29.40
N ILE A 799 19.74 -25.55 -28.93
CA ILE A 799 18.91 -24.74 -28.02
C ILE A 799 18.35 -23.53 -28.80
N GLU A 800 17.05 -23.23 -28.63
CA GLU A 800 16.34 -22.12 -29.32
C GLU A 800 16.07 -20.95 -28.34
N CYS A 801 16.52 -19.73 -28.67
CA CYS A 801 16.27 -18.52 -27.85
C CYS A 801 14.92 -17.87 -28.19
N ARG A 802 14.20 -17.35 -27.18
CA ARG A 802 13.08 -16.41 -27.42
C ARG A 802 13.07 -15.25 -26.43
N HIS A 803 13.00 -14.05 -27.02
CA HIS A 803 12.83 -12.73 -26.41
C HIS A 803 13.96 -12.30 -25.46
N ASP A 804 14.37 -11.04 -25.67
CA ASP A 804 15.53 -10.34 -25.13
C ASP A 804 16.91 -10.97 -25.37
N VAL A 805 17.74 -10.26 -26.14
CA VAL A 805 19.08 -10.69 -26.54
C VAL A 805 20.07 -9.64 -26.07
N VAL A 806 21.07 -10.06 -25.30
CA VAL A 806 22.22 -9.21 -24.96
C VAL A 806 23.32 -9.46 -25.98
N PHE A 807 23.73 -8.41 -26.69
CA PHE A 807 24.87 -8.45 -27.61
C PHE A 807 26.15 -8.11 -26.85
N ILE A 808 27.21 -8.90 -27.07
CA ILE A 808 28.53 -8.64 -26.49
C ILE A 808 29.55 -8.54 -27.62
N GLU A 809 30.37 -7.49 -27.62
CA GLU A 809 31.50 -7.34 -28.52
C GLU A 809 32.60 -8.35 -28.16
N ALA A 810 32.93 -9.27 -29.07
CA ALA A 810 34.08 -10.12 -28.88
C ALA A 810 35.34 -9.30 -29.18
N SER A 811 36.25 -9.17 -28.19
CA SER A 811 37.55 -8.53 -28.42
C SER A 811 38.35 -9.30 -29.47
N SER A 812 38.56 -8.66 -30.63
CA SER A 812 39.39 -9.21 -31.70
C SER A 812 40.87 -8.91 -31.41
N ASP A 813 41.47 -9.59 -30.45
CA ASP A 813 42.92 -9.55 -30.31
C ASP A 813 43.57 -10.71 -31.07
N GLU A 814 44.11 -10.36 -32.23
CA GLU A 814 45.16 -11.10 -32.90
C GLU A 814 46.23 -11.53 -31.88
N ALA A 815 46.52 -12.84 -31.87
CA ALA A 815 47.57 -13.42 -31.04
C ALA A 815 48.87 -12.59 -31.07
N PRO A 816 49.45 -12.22 -29.90
CA PRO A 816 50.76 -11.61 -29.89
C PRO A 816 51.79 -12.64 -30.35
N ASN A 817 52.39 -12.39 -31.51
CA ASN A 817 53.65 -13.02 -31.91
C ASN A 817 54.77 -12.55 -30.98
N ASP A 818 54.99 -13.24 -29.85
CA ASP A 818 56.26 -13.18 -29.11
C ASP A 818 57.16 -14.33 -29.55
N PRO A 819 58.30 -14.06 -30.23
CA PRO A 819 59.21 -15.09 -30.74
C PRO A 819 60.19 -15.67 -29.69
N ASN A 820 59.90 -15.62 -28.39
CA ASN A 820 60.82 -16.10 -27.35
C ASN A 820 60.23 -17.07 -26.31
N TYR A 821 59.49 -18.10 -26.74
CA TYR A 821 59.26 -19.28 -25.89
C TYR A 821 59.75 -20.56 -26.57
N ALA A 822 60.97 -20.96 -26.19
CA ALA A 822 61.50 -22.29 -26.45
C ALA A 822 61.20 -23.18 -25.24
N ASP A 823 60.41 -24.23 -25.51
CA ASP A 823 60.35 -25.55 -24.87
C ASP A 823 61.16 -25.73 -23.56
N SER A 824 60.46 -25.80 -22.43
CA SER A 824 60.95 -26.53 -21.25
C SER A 824 59.81 -27.25 -20.55
N SER A 825 59.85 -28.57 -20.67
CA SER A 825 59.06 -29.57 -19.95
C SER A 825 59.01 -29.34 -18.43
N ASP A 826 57.81 -29.30 -17.85
CA ASP A 826 57.59 -29.34 -16.41
C ASP A 826 58.06 -30.68 -15.81
N GLU A 827 59.04 -30.62 -14.92
CA GLU A 827 59.36 -31.73 -14.00
C GLU A 827 58.30 -31.79 -12.89
N SER A 828 57.52 -32.86 -12.88
CA SER A 828 56.58 -33.18 -11.81
C SER A 828 57.31 -33.36 -10.47
N TRP A 829 56.88 -32.61 -9.46
CA TRP A 829 57.38 -32.62 -8.07
C TRP A 829 57.38 -34.01 -7.38
N LEU A 830 56.72 -35.02 -7.97
CA LEU A 830 56.72 -36.41 -7.52
C LEU A 830 58.10 -37.10 -7.62
N ASP A 831 59.01 -36.57 -8.44
CA ASP A 831 60.38 -37.09 -8.57
C ASP A 831 61.38 -36.41 -7.63
N SER A 832 60.93 -35.45 -6.81
CA SER A 832 61.80 -34.78 -5.84
C SER A 832 62.16 -35.72 -4.67
N PRO A 833 63.46 -35.83 -4.30
CA PRO A 833 63.90 -36.62 -3.15
C PRO A 833 63.21 -36.22 -1.83
N LEU A 834 62.76 -34.97 -1.72
CA LEU A 834 62.08 -34.45 -0.53
C LEU A 834 60.66 -35.02 -0.37
N TYR A 835 59.96 -35.33 -1.46
CA TYR A 835 58.64 -35.99 -1.42
C TYR A 835 58.73 -37.38 -0.80
N TRP A 836 59.73 -38.16 -1.20
CA TRP A 836 59.97 -39.50 -0.64
C TRP A 836 60.47 -39.45 0.81
N VAL A 837 61.21 -38.42 1.22
CA VAL A 837 61.59 -38.22 2.63
C VAL A 837 60.36 -37.94 3.50
N ALA A 838 59.42 -37.13 3.02
CA ALA A 838 58.18 -36.84 3.73
C ALA A 838 57.27 -38.08 3.87
N ILE A 839 57.13 -38.88 2.80
CA ILE A 839 56.35 -40.13 2.85
C ILE A 839 57.00 -41.15 3.79
N ILE A 840 58.32 -41.33 3.74
CA ILE A 840 59.02 -42.28 4.62
C ILE A 840 58.90 -41.84 6.10
N ALA A 841 58.96 -40.54 6.39
CA ALA A 841 58.76 -40.03 7.74
C ALA A 841 57.32 -40.26 8.24
N ALA A 842 56.31 -40.04 7.41
CA ALA A 842 54.91 -40.29 7.76
C ALA A 842 54.65 -41.79 8.02
N ILE A 843 55.19 -42.68 7.18
CA ILE A 843 55.08 -44.13 7.36
C ILE A 843 55.81 -44.56 8.65
N ALA A 844 56.97 -43.99 8.96
CA ALA A 844 57.70 -44.30 10.19
C ALA A 844 56.90 -43.92 11.45
N VAL A 845 56.21 -42.78 11.44
CA VAL A 845 55.32 -42.36 12.54
C VAL A 845 54.14 -43.30 12.69
N ILE A 846 53.51 -43.72 11.58
CA ILE A 846 52.38 -44.68 11.63
C ILE A 846 52.84 -46.04 12.16
N ILE A 847 53.99 -46.56 11.72
CA ILE A 847 54.53 -47.84 12.19
C ILE A 847 54.89 -47.77 13.68
N VAL A 848 55.49 -46.68 14.15
CA VAL A 848 55.80 -46.49 15.58
C VAL A 848 54.52 -46.43 16.41
N SER A 849 53.50 -45.70 15.95
CA SER A 849 52.20 -45.63 16.62
C SER A 849 51.51 -47.00 16.69
N LEU A 850 51.54 -47.78 15.61
CA LEU A 850 50.99 -49.16 15.60
C LEU A 850 51.80 -50.12 16.49
N ALA A 851 53.12 -49.97 16.57
CA ALA A 851 53.95 -50.76 17.45
C ALA A 851 53.68 -50.46 18.93
N ILE A 852 53.44 -49.19 19.29
CA ILE A 852 53.06 -48.78 20.65
C ILE A 852 51.67 -49.31 21.00
N ILE A 853 50.71 -49.23 20.08
CA ILE A 853 49.36 -49.80 20.26
C ILE A 853 49.43 -51.32 20.45
N ASN A 854 50.21 -52.03 19.64
CA ASN A 854 50.38 -53.48 19.75
C ASN A 854 51.14 -53.90 21.03
N SER A 855 52.11 -53.11 21.48
CA SER A 855 52.80 -53.32 22.77
C SER A 855 51.83 -53.18 23.95
N ASN A 856 51.02 -52.12 23.96
CA ASN A 856 50.00 -51.89 24.98
C ASN A 856 48.90 -52.98 24.98
N LEU A 857 48.52 -53.48 23.81
CA LEU A 857 47.58 -54.61 23.68
C LEU A 857 48.19 -55.92 24.21
N ARG A 858 49.47 -56.19 23.93
CA ARG A 858 50.16 -57.39 24.46
C ARG A 858 50.36 -57.35 25.97
N GLU A 859 50.67 -56.20 26.56
CA GLU A 859 50.73 -56.07 28.03
C GLU A 859 49.37 -56.33 28.69
N ARG A 860 48.28 -55.83 28.09
CA ARG A 860 46.92 -56.11 28.59
C ARG A 860 46.53 -57.59 28.45
N ILE A 861 46.89 -58.25 27.35
CA ILE A 861 46.58 -59.67 27.15
C ILE A 861 47.43 -60.56 28.07
N THR A 862 48.69 -60.22 28.33
CA THR A 862 49.56 -60.97 29.24
C THR A 862 49.15 -60.80 30.71
N ALA A 863 48.64 -59.61 31.09
CA ALA A 863 48.04 -59.40 32.42
C ALA A 863 46.72 -60.16 32.62
N THR A 864 46.01 -60.48 31.53
CA THR A 864 44.71 -61.18 31.58
C THR A 864 44.88 -62.72 31.51
N LEU A 865 45.99 -63.22 30.96
CA LEU A 865 46.30 -64.67 30.89
C LEU A 865 47.27 -65.16 31.98
N GLY A 866 47.81 -64.27 32.82
CA GLY A 866 48.68 -64.60 33.97
C GLY A 866 47.93 -64.85 35.29
N LEU A 867 46.60 -64.92 35.28
CA LEU A 867 45.77 -65.16 36.47
C LEU A 867 45.05 -66.53 36.47
N GLU A 868 45.46 -67.47 35.60
CA GLU A 868 44.96 -68.87 35.62
C GLU A 868 46.03 -69.95 35.88
N GLU A 869 47.28 -69.59 36.21
CA GLU A 869 48.27 -70.52 36.82
C GLU A 869 49.04 -69.86 37.96
N GLU A 870 48.39 -69.69 39.12
CA GLU A 870 48.92 -70.01 40.47
C GLU A 870 47.80 -70.06 41.53
#